data_AF-A0AAD4YTH9-F1
#
_entry.id   AF-A0AAD4YTH9-F1
#
_cell.length_a   1.000
_cell.length_b   1.000
_cell.length_c   1.000
_cell.angle_alpha   90.00
_cell.angle_beta   90.00
_cell.angle_gamma   90.00
#
_symmetry.space_group_name_H-M   'P 1'
#
loop_
_entity.id
_entity.type
_entity.pdbx_description
1 polymer ?
#
loop_
_entity_poly.entity_id
_entity_poly.type
_entity_poly.pdbx_seq_one_letter_code
_entity_poly.pdbx_strand_id
1 'polypeptide(L)'
;MSNGVQLCNGGLQLSNDVKENDNGDVDLVEEFDSYWQDINDRLTVLRVVSDTVIRGMVQEAAKKIADKELEVTKLKEMLHVEGVENEFLASLAMRQESNRLIKQGTKDKMHPSSLEAILEHERIEQSLSSLRGATKEEIKNLEAEIDSIRGSSVKIISELLGLSDIQQDIVSDRWIGVDRTLNCLKSAIETGFQQVEQMVRLSKADVREWQQEQEFKAEIEAFVMRNCIWRFEEKIWDQFYSDKNVNGHGRMKERISGLQQELDAISISLSVSDFGQLSSHVSLEGDEESNNFKKGDRPHRKVLNDLKSSSPSPATSSPTSTSSPTSTSSSSSSSSSSSSSSWEENGAHDKSEINMSRDELINYYNTETTELKRNRESKMQDMTEQLFSLRRELLKERGSSLPSKKNKEFDMLRRRISEVISKLDDILVENEPKATFGIDEESLSRLKDRLESLLSENAQLRDLLTDKKREIKCLSLQVSEAAEKMSEHNGESSSQLFLAEAKERLEQDAAAALEKEKERCELAAQELENLRDEIEHLNMESIIMQEIVVVIFREALKDAEMENLEKGKQLEVEVANKEKLNQKIHFLAEAKKRLEQEAAAALEKEKERCELAAQELENLRAESNAAHRNLVERHKADICKLYQMLHDVNQEKQNAVSSVTQDISGKSSRLKSLSSQSHSLKQKAKVLVKRKILYKKGFERKCSELLKAEAEVDLLGQEVDSLSSLVEKIYMALDHYSPILQHYAGIPEILKLMRGKLRGQTKAV
;
A
#
# COMPACT_ATOMS: atom_id res chain seq x y z
N MET A 1 -7.15 -31.77 49.82
CA MET A 1 -7.83 -31.66 51.13
C MET A 1 -9.33 -31.64 50.88
N SER A 2 -10.09 -32.20 51.81
CA SER A 2 -11.42 -32.82 51.69
C SER A 2 -12.51 -32.10 50.89
N ASN A 3 -13.23 -32.91 50.11
CA ASN A 3 -14.62 -32.71 49.72
C ASN A 3 -15.54 -32.75 50.95
N GLY A 4 -16.61 -31.95 50.91
CA GLY A 4 -17.78 -32.06 51.78
C GLY A 4 -19.04 -31.67 51.01
N VAL A 5 -19.71 -32.66 50.42
CA VAL A 5 -21.07 -32.56 49.91
C VAL A 5 -22.02 -32.87 51.06
N GLN A 6 -23.00 -32.01 51.33
CA GLN A 6 -24.15 -32.37 52.16
C GLN A 6 -25.45 -31.85 51.53
N LEU A 7 -26.27 -32.82 51.11
CA LEU A 7 -27.66 -32.67 50.68
C LEU A 7 -28.54 -32.33 51.88
N CYS A 8 -29.50 -31.41 51.69
CA CYS A 8 -30.65 -31.26 52.58
C CYS A 8 -31.95 -31.47 51.78
N ASN A 9 -32.56 -32.63 52.00
CA ASN A 9 -33.98 -32.88 51.81
C ASN A 9 -34.69 -32.46 53.11
N GLY A 10 -35.72 -31.63 53.03
CA GLY A 10 -36.54 -31.25 54.18
C GLY A 10 -38.00 -31.07 53.77
N GLY A 11 -38.79 -32.13 53.92
CA GLY A 11 -40.23 -32.12 53.73
C GLY A 11 -40.94 -31.46 54.91
N LEU A 12 -42.04 -30.76 54.61
CA LEU A 12 -43.00 -30.20 55.54
C LEU A 12 -43.54 -31.24 56.52
N GLN A 13 -43.57 -30.88 57.81
CA GLN A 13 -44.58 -31.39 58.74
C GLN A 13 -45.01 -30.28 59.71
N LEU A 14 -46.28 -29.91 59.61
CA LEU A 14 -47.01 -29.04 60.52
C LEU A 14 -47.36 -29.81 61.80
N SER A 15 -46.99 -29.26 62.95
CA SER A 15 -47.77 -29.44 64.19
C SER A 15 -47.63 -28.18 65.04
N ASN A 16 -48.76 -27.51 65.24
CA ASN A 16 -48.96 -26.40 66.15
C ASN A 16 -48.64 -26.81 67.60
N ASP A 17 -47.86 -26.01 68.30
CA ASP A 17 -48.10 -25.74 69.72
C ASP A 17 -47.64 -24.32 70.05
N VAL A 18 -48.59 -23.53 70.56
CA VAL A 18 -48.43 -22.14 70.95
C VAL A 18 -47.70 -22.10 72.29
N LYS A 19 -46.55 -21.43 72.32
CA LYS A 19 -46.04 -20.76 73.52
C LYS A 19 -45.52 -19.39 73.15
N GLU A 20 -46.11 -18.39 73.78
CA GLU A 20 -45.64 -17.01 73.84
C GLU A 20 -44.15 -16.97 74.20
N ASN A 21 -43.37 -16.27 73.39
CA ASN A 21 -42.09 -15.70 73.80
C ASN A 21 -41.92 -14.36 73.09
N ASP A 22 -41.77 -13.31 73.88
CA ASP A 22 -41.26 -11.99 73.49
C ASP A 22 -39.98 -12.16 72.66
N ASN A 23 -40.03 -11.85 71.36
CA ASN A 23 -38.90 -11.41 70.51
C ASN A 23 -39.33 -11.10 69.05
N GLY A 24 -40.50 -10.46 68.86
CA GLY A 24 -41.01 -10.13 67.52
C GLY A 24 -40.18 -9.12 66.72
N ASP A 25 -39.20 -8.46 67.35
CA ASP A 25 -38.35 -7.43 66.72
C ASP A 25 -37.06 -8.02 66.10
N VAL A 26 -36.65 -9.23 66.51
CA VAL A 26 -35.43 -9.87 65.97
C VAL A 26 -35.74 -10.69 64.71
N ASP A 27 -36.92 -11.32 64.67
CA ASP A 27 -37.36 -12.16 63.55
C ASP A 27 -37.65 -11.33 62.28
N LEU A 28 -38.21 -10.12 62.44
CA LEU A 28 -38.39 -9.17 61.33
C LEU A 28 -37.05 -8.64 60.81
N VAL A 29 -36.07 -8.40 61.68
CA VAL A 29 -34.75 -7.91 61.28
C VAL A 29 -33.98 -8.99 60.53
N GLU A 30 -34.04 -10.25 60.96
CA GLU A 30 -33.45 -11.38 60.23
C GLU A 30 -34.13 -11.59 58.86
N GLU A 31 -35.45 -11.40 58.77
CA GLU A 31 -36.19 -11.48 57.51
C GLU A 31 -35.83 -10.31 56.57
N PHE A 32 -35.65 -9.09 57.09
CA PHE A 32 -35.18 -7.94 56.32
C PHE A 32 -33.72 -8.08 55.87
N ASP A 33 -32.83 -8.61 56.72
CA ASP A 33 -31.44 -8.88 56.37
C ASP A 33 -31.34 -9.96 55.29
N SER A 34 -32.18 -11.00 55.36
CA SER A 34 -32.29 -12.01 54.30
C SER A 34 -32.80 -11.41 52.98
N TYR A 35 -33.78 -10.50 53.04
CA TYR A 35 -34.31 -9.82 51.86
C TYR A 35 -33.30 -8.85 51.24
N TRP A 36 -32.54 -8.15 52.07
CA TRP A 36 -31.48 -7.24 51.63
C TRP A 36 -30.32 -7.99 51.00
N GLN A 37 -29.98 -9.16 51.56
CA GLN A 37 -28.98 -10.05 50.99
C GLN A 37 -29.43 -10.62 49.64
N ASP A 38 -30.70 -11.04 49.49
CA ASP A 38 -31.26 -11.47 48.19
C ASP A 38 -31.23 -10.35 47.15
N ILE A 39 -31.58 -9.11 47.54
CA ILE A 39 -31.48 -7.94 46.65
C ILE A 39 -30.03 -7.71 46.21
N ASN A 40 -29.07 -7.83 47.13
CA ASN A 40 -27.66 -7.61 46.84
C ASN A 40 -27.07 -8.72 45.95
N ASP A 41 -27.49 -9.97 46.15
CA ASP A 41 -27.11 -11.11 45.33
C ASP A 41 -27.72 -10.96 43.91
N ARG A 42 -29.00 -10.56 43.82
CA ARG A 42 -29.64 -10.27 42.53
C ARG A 42 -29.01 -9.10 41.80
N LEU A 43 -28.59 -8.04 42.52
CA LEU A 43 -27.88 -6.89 41.95
C LEU A 43 -26.50 -7.32 41.42
N THR A 44 -25.80 -8.18 42.16
CA THR A 44 -24.51 -8.73 41.77
C THR A 44 -24.65 -9.60 40.52
N VAL A 45 -25.64 -10.48 40.49
CA VAL A 45 -25.97 -11.29 39.30
C VAL A 45 -26.34 -10.40 38.12
N LEU A 46 -27.18 -9.37 38.31
CA LEU A 46 -27.53 -8.40 37.26
C LEU A 46 -26.31 -7.67 36.71
N ARG A 47 -25.39 -7.24 37.57
CA ARG A 47 -24.15 -6.57 37.17
C ARG A 47 -23.23 -7.50 36.40
N VAL A 48 -23.04 -8.74 36.88
CA VAL A 48 -22.23 -9.75 36.20
C VAL A 48 -22.84 -10.12 34.84
N VAL A 49 -24.15 -10.32 34.77
CA VAL A 49 -24.86 -10.62 33.51
C VAL A 49 -24.77 -9.43 32.55
N SER A 50 -24.97 -8.20 33.02
CA SER A 50 -24.84 -6.99 32.20
C SER A 50 -23.42 -6.82 31.68
N ASP A 51 -22.41 -6.97 32.54
CA ASP A 51 -21.00 -6.90 32.14
C ASP A 51 -20.61 -8.02 31.18
N THR A 52 -21.22 -9.21 31.29
CA THR A 52 -20.98 -10.34 30.39
C THR A 52 -21.62 -10.10 29.03
N VAL A 53 -22.86 -9.59 29.00
CA VAL A 53 -23.55 -9.19 27.77
C VAL A 53 -22.81 -8.05 27.07
N ILE A 54 -22.40 -7.02 27.81
CA ILE A 54 -21.60 -5.90 27.28
C ILE A 54 -20.27 -6.42 26.73
N ARG A 55 -19.55 -7.31 27.45
CA ARG A 55 -18.32 -7.93 26.92
C ARG A 55 -18.57 -8.73 25.64
N GLY A 56 -19.65 -9.50 25.60
CA GLY A 56 -20.04 -10.26 24.42
C GLY A 56 -20.32 -9.36 23.22
N MET A 57 -21.06 -8.27 23.43
CA MET A 57 -21.33 -7.27 22.39
C MET A 57 -20.05 -6.55 21.93
N VAL A 58 -19.14 -6.22 22.85
CA VAL A 58 -17.85 -5.60 22.53
C VAL A 58 -16.94 -6.55 21.75
N GLN A 59 -16.89 -7.84 22.11
CA GLN A 59 -16.15 -8.84 21.35
C GLN A 59 -16.74 -9.07 19.95
N GLU A 60 -18.07 -9.11 19.84
CA GLU A 60 -18.73 -9.25 18.54
C GLU A 60 -18.51 -8.01 17.66
N ALA A 61 -18.54 -6.81 18.23
CA ALA A 61 -18.20 -5.57 17.52
C ALA A 61 -16.74 -5.55 17.07
N ALA A 62 -15.80 -5.95 17.93
CA ALA A 62 -14.39 -6.05 17.58
C ALA A 62 -14.15 -7.05 16.44
N LYS A 63 -14.84 -8.20 16.45
CA LYS A 63 -14.80 -9.18 15.36
C LYS A 63 -15.34 -8.61 14.05
N LYS A 64 -16.49 -7.92 14.08
CA LYS A 64 -17.06 -7.26 12.88
C LYS A 64 -16.16 -6.15 12.34
N ILE A 65 -15.46 -5.41 13.22
CA ILE A 65 -14.48 -4.40 12.82
C ILE A 65 -13.29 -5.08 12.13
N ALA A 66 -12.73 -6.15 12.71
CA ALA A 66 -11.62 -6.88 12.09
C ALA A 66 -12.00 -7.49 10.72
N ASP A 67 -13.21 -8.06 10.60
CA ASP A 67 -13.72 -8.59 9.33
C ASP A 67 -13.88 -7.47 8.28
N LYS A 68 -14.38 -6.29 8.68
CA LYS A 68 -14.49 -5.09 7.83
C LYS A 68 -13.13 -4.51 7.45
N GLU A 69 -12.16 -4.50 8.35
CA GLU A 69 -10.79 -4.06 8.08
C GLU A 69 -10.10 -4.98 7.08
N LEU A 70 -10.34 -6.30 7.16
CA LEU A 70 -9.88 -7.28 6.18
C LEU A 70 -10.55 -7.07 4.80
N GLU A 71 -11.84 -6.72 4.78
CA GLU A 71 -12.54 -6.36 3.55
C GLU A 71 -11.99 -5.06 2.94
N VAL A 72 -11.68 -4.05 3.77
CA VAL A 72 -11.06 -2.79 3.33
C VAL A 72 -9.64 -3.00 2.83
N THR A 73 -8.83 -3.86 3.45
CA THR A 73 -7.49 -4.17 2.94
C THR A 73 -7.57 -4.93 1.62
N LYS A 74 -8.51 -5.87 1.48
CA LYS A 74 -8.78 -6.57 0.21
C LYS A 74 -9.30 -5.62 -0.88
N LEU A 75 -10.17 -4.67 -0.55
CA LEU A 75 -10.63 -3.63 -1.47
C LEU A 75 -9.52 -2.65 -1.84
N LYS A 76 -8.63 -2.32 -0.90
CA LYS A 76 -7.44 -1.49 -1.14
C LYS A 76 -6.42 -2.20 -2.04
N GLU A 77 -6.28 -3.51 -1.89
CA GLU A 77 -5.49 -4.38 -2.77
C GLU A 77 -6.13 -4.48 -4.17
N MET A 78 -7.46 -4.66 -4.25
CA MET A 78 -8.19 -4.59 -5.53
C MET A 78 -8.07 -3.22 -6.20
N LEU A 79 -8.11 -2.12 -5.44
CA LEU A 79 -7.90 -0.76 -5.95
C LEU A 79 -6.44 -0.52 -6.40
N HIS A 80 -5.47 -1.27 -5.88
CA HIS A 80 -4.09 -1.26 -6.36
C HIS A 80 -3.85 -2.18 -7.56
N VAL A 81 -4.71 -3.18 -7.78
CA VAL A 81 -4.57 -4.18 -8.85
C VAL A 81 -5.45 -3.85 -10.08
N GLU A 82 -6.51 -3.05 -9.92
CA GLU A 82 -7.27 -2.47 -11.04
C GLU A 82 -7.01 -0.97 -11.14
N GLY A 83 -5.95 -0.62 -11.90
CA GLY A 83 -5.80 0.71 -12.47
C GLY A 83 -6.92 0.99 -13.49
N VAL A 84 -8.10 1.35 -13.00
CA VAL A 84 -9.14 2.01 -13.80
C VAL A 84 -8.94 3.53 -13.69
N GLU A 85 -7.79 4.00 -14.16
CA GLU A 85 -7.61 5.42 -14.50
C GLU A 85 -8.24 5.77 -15.87
N ASN A 86 -8.93 4.84 -16.53
CA ASN A 86 -9.37 5.01 -17.92
C ASN A 86 -10.88 5.16 -18.17
N GLU A 87 -11.74 5.21 -17.15
CA GLU A 87 -13.19 5.37 -17.39
C GLU A 87 -13.76 6.73 -16.92
N PHE A 88 -13.11 7.39 -15.96
CA PHE A 88 -13.54 8.72 -15.49
C PHE A 88 -13.01 9.86 -16.40
N LEU A 89 -11.88 9.67 -17.07
CA LEU A 89 -11.33 10.63 -18.05
C LEU A 89 -12.09 10.61 -19.39
N ALA A 90 -12.70 9.47 -19.76
CA ALA A 90 -13.50 9.36 -20.98
C ALA A 90 -14.82 10.15 -20.89
N SER A 91 -15.40 10.27 -19.69
CA SER A 91 -16.64 11.01 -19.46
C SER A 91 -16.42 12.53 -19.41
N LEU A 92 -15.23 12.99 -18.99
CA LEU A 92 -14.88 14.42 -18.96
C LEU A 92 -14.52 14.95 -20.35
N ALA A 93 -13.91 14.12 -21.20
CA ALA A 93 -13.58 14.45 -22.59
C ALA A 93 -14.83 14.85 -23.41
N MET A 94 -15.97 14.20 -23.17
CA MET A 94 -17.22 14.46 -23.91
C MET A 94 -17.92 15.77 -23.51
N ARG A 95 -17.54 16.41 -22.38
CA ARG A 95 -18.16 17.68 -21.93
C ARG A 95 -17.36 18.92 -22.30
N GLN A 96 -16.10 18.76 -22.72
CA GLN A 96 -15.20 19.88 -22.99
C GLN A 96 -15.22 20.34 -24.47
N GLU A 97 -15.89 19.59 -25.34
CA GLU A 97 -15.93 19.87 -26.79
C GLU A 97 -16.97 20.93 -27.20
N SER A 98 -17.90 21.32 -26.32
CA SER A 98 -18.96 22.29 -26.64
C SER A 98 -18.57 23.77 -26.53
N ASN A 99 -17.39 24.10 -25.97
CA ASN A 99 -16.99 25.50 -25.73
C ASN A 99 -15.88 26.02 -26.66
N ARG A 100 -15.54 25.31 -27.74
CA ARG A 100 -14.43 25.67 -28.66
C ARG A 100 -14.85 26.26 -30.02
N LEU A 101 -16.06 26.78 -30.13
CA LEU A 101 -16.48 27.60 -31.27
C LEU A 101 -16.53 29.06 -30.83
N ILE A 102 -15.45 29.78 -31.15
CA ILE A 102 -15.30 31.24 -31.39
C ILE A 102 -13.91 31.66 -30.89
N LYS A 103 -12.89 31.45 -31.75
CA LYS A 103 -11.93 32.47 -32.22
C LYS A 103 -10.81 31.79 -32.98
N GLN A 104 -10.82 32.07 -34.27
CA GLN A 104 -9.85 31.72 -35.28
C GLN A 104 -8.62 32.63 -35.14
N GLY A 105 -7.41 32.08 -35.20
CA GLY A 105 -6.20 32.89 -35.38
C GLY A 105 -4.90 32.27 -34.89
N THR A 106 -4.08 31.82 -35.84
CA THR A 106 -2.61 31.71 -35.81
C THR A 106 -1.90 30.74 -34.86
N LYS A 107 -1.30 29.74 -35.53
CA LYS A 107 -0.13 28.91 -35.18
C LYS A 107 0.79 29.49 -34.10
N ASP A 108 0.90 28.79 -32.98
CA ASP A 108 2.17 28.20 -32.57
C ASP A 108 1.89 27.03 -31.62
N LYS A 109 2.44 25.85 -31.94
CA LYS A 109 2.25 24.64 -31.12
C LYS A 109 3.33 24.66 -30.04
N MET A 110 3.15 25.55 -29.07
CA MET A 110 3.92 25.54 -27.84
C MET A 110 3.55 24.26 -27.07
N HIS A 111 4.56 23.55 -26.57
CA HIS A 111 4.40 22.48 -25.58
C HIS A 111 3.45 22.93 -24.45
N PRO A 112 2.73 22.01 -23.77
CA PRO A 112 1.91 22.40 -22.63
C PRO A 112 2.80 23.13 -21.63
N SER A 113 2.61 24.44 -21.55
CA SER A 113 3.40 25.34 -20.71
C SER A 113 3.02 25.08 -19.26
N SER A 114 3.98 25.16 -18.35
CA SER A 114 3.80 25.08 -16.89
C SER A 114 2.65 25.93 -16.34
N LEU A 115 2.18 26.92 -17.10
CA LEU A 115 0.98 27.70 -16.83
C LEU A 115 -0.31 26.85 -16.75
N GLU A 116 -0.46 25.81 -17.58
CA GLU A 116 -1.65 24.96 -17.62
C GLU A 116 -1.79 24.15 -16.33
N ALA A 117 -0.69 23.61 -15.81
CA ALA A 117 -0.68 22.85 -14.55
C ALA A 117 -1.02 23.74 -13.34
N ILE A 118 -0.50 24.97 -13.30
CA ILE A 118 -0.78 25.93 -12.23
C ILE A 118 -2.25 26.35 -12.24
N LEU A 119 -2.80 26.63 -13.44
CA LEU A 119 -4.21 27.00 -13.61
C LEU A 119 -5.15 25.84 -13.23
N GLU A 120 -4.79 24.60 -13.52
CA GLU A 120 -5.56 23.43 -13.09
C GLU A 120 -5.52 23.22 -11.56
N HIS A 121 -4.37 23.46 -10.90
CA HIS A 121 -4.31 23.44 -9.44
C HIS A 121 -5.20 24.49 -8.78
N GLU A 122 -5.24 25.71 -9.34
CA GLU A 122 -6.11 26.78 -8.84
C GLU A 122 -7.60 26.45 -9.06
N ARG A 123 -7.93 25.80 -10.19
CA ARG A 123 -9.28 25.31 -10.48
C ARG A 123 -9.71 24.21 -9.51
N ILE A 124 -8.82 23.28 -9.18
CA ILE A 124 -9.06 22.22 -8.21
C ILE A 124 -9.31 22.81 -6.81
N GLU A 125 -8.49 23.76 -6.38
CA GLU A 125 -8.62 24.46 -5.09
C GLU A 125 -9.98 25.20 -4.97
N GLN A 126 -10.41 25.87 -6.05
CA GLN A 126 -11.73 26.52 -6.13
C GLN A 126 -12.88 25.51 -6.09
N SER A 127 -12.77 24.38 -6.81
CA SER A 127 -13.80 23.34 -6.83
C SER A 127 -13.97 22.68 -5.45
N LEU A 128 -12.86 22.44 -4.74
CA LEU A 128 -12.86 21.89 -3.39
C LEU A 128 -13.50 22.87 -2.40
N SER A 129 -13.20 24.16 -2.52
CA SER A 129 -13.82 25.21 -1.72
C SER A 129 -15.34 25.29 -1.94
N SER A 130 -15.78 25.20 -3.20
CA SER A 130 -17.21 25.15 -3.54
C SER A 130 -17.89 23.90 -2.99
N LEU A 131 -17.24 22.73 -3.11
CA LEU A 131 -17.77 21.47 -2.60
C LEU A 131 -17.90 21.49 -1.08
N ARG A 132 -16.87 21.99 -0.37
CA ARG A 132 -16.90 22.17 1.08
C ARG A 132 -18.02 23.11 1.52
N GLY A 133 -18.28 24.17 0.76
CA GLY A 133 -19.42 25.07 0.98
C GLY A 133 -20.76 24.34 0.84
N ALA A 134 -20.95 23.60 -0.26
CA ALA A 134 -22.16 22.82 -0.51
C ALA A 134 -22.39 21.74 0.57
N THR A 135 -21.37 20.98 0.95
CA THR A 135 -21.48 19.94 1.99
C THR A 135 -21.83 20.54 3.36
N LYS A 136 -21.29 21.71 3.69
CA LYS A 136 -21.66 22.40 4.95
C LYS A 136 -23.13 22.84 4.94
N GLU A 137 -23.65 23.26 3.80
CA GLU A 137 -25.06 23.65 3.67
C GLU A 137 -25.99 22.43 3.77
N GLU A 138 -25.63 21.31 3.14
CA GLU A 138 -26.37 20.06 3.28
C GLU A 138 -26.39 19.54 4.73
N ILE A 139 -25.27 19.65 5.46
CA ILE A 139 -25.23 19.29 6.89
C ILE A 139 -26.16 20.19 7.71
N LYS A 140 -26.23 21.50 7.43
CA LYS A 140 -27.18 22.40 8.12
C LYS A 140 -28.64 22.06 7.79
N ASN A 141 -28.94 21.71 6.55
CA ASN A 141 -30.28 21.26 6.17
C ASN A 141 -30.68 20.00 6.95
N LEU A 142 -29.74 19.05 7.08
CA LEU A 142 -29.94 17.84 7.87
C LEU A 142 -30.10 18.15 9.37
N GLU A 143 -29.31 19.07 9.92
CA GLU A 143 -29.47 19.58 11.30
C GLU A 143 -30.89 20.15 11.51
N ALA A 144 -31.38 20.98 10.58
CA ALA A 144 -32.73 21.56 10.64
C ALA A 144 -33.85 20.52 10.52
N GLU A 145 -33.67 19.48 9.69
CA GLU A 145 -34.62 18.38 9.55
C GLU A 145 -34.67 17.52 10.81
N ILE A 146 -33.52 17.21 11.40
CA ILE A 146 -33.42 16.49 12.68
C ILE A 146 -34.11 17.28 13.80
N ASP A 147 -33.90 18.60 13.86
CA ASP A 147 -34.54 19.44 14.87
C ASP A 147 -36.07 19.58 14.65
N SER A 148 -36.53 19.57 13.40
CA SER A 148 -37.95 19.49 13.06
C SER A 148 -38.57 18.16 13.54
N ILE A 149 -37.90 17.04 13.30
CA ILE A 149 -38.35 15.71 13.77
C ILE A 149 -38.33 15.66 15.30
N ARG A 150 -37.30 16.21 15.94
CA ARG A 150 -37.20 16.33 17.41
C ARG A 150 -38.39 17.11 17.97
N GLY A 151 -38.72 18.27 17.38
CA GLY A 151 -39.85 19.10 17.79
C GLY A 151 -41.21 18.43 17.58
N SER A 152 -41.39 17.68 16.49
CA SER A 152 -42.63 16.92 16.24
C SER A 152 -42.80 15.72 17.18
N SER A 153 -41.70 15.03 17.51
CA SER A 153 -41.68 13.89 18.42
C SER A 153 -42.04 14.30 19.86
N VAL A 154 -41.52 15.43 20.33
CA VAL A 154 -41.85 15.98 21.65
C VAL A 154 -43.34 16.36 21.73
N LYS A 155 -43.90 16.98 20.68
CA LYS A 155 -45.35 17.29 20.62
C LYS A 155 -46.22 16.04 20.73
N ILE A 156 -45.91 14.98 19.97
CA ILE A 156 -46.69 13.73 19.99
C ILE A 156 -46.63 13.06 21.37
N ILE A 157 -45.46 13.04 22.02
CA ILE A 157 -45.30 12.44 23.34
C ILE A 157 -46.03 13.25 24.42
N SER A 158 -46.00 14.59 24.33
CA SER A 158 -46.74 15.46 25.26
C SER A 158 -48.26 15.36 25.11
N GLU A 159 -48.78 15.11 23.91
CA GLU A 159 -50.23 15.04 23.64
C GLU A 159 -50.86 13.67 23.99
N LEU A 160 -50.08 12.59 23.98
CA LEU A 160 -50.62 11.23 24.04
C LEU A 160 -50.69 10.60 25.45
N LEU A 161 -49.87 11.02 26.43
CA LEU A 161 -49.64 10.16 27.61
C LEU A 161 -49.52 10.77 29.00
N GLY A 162 -49.49 12.09 29.22
CA GLY A 162 -49.58 12.68 30.58
C GLY A 162 -48.55 12.18 31.63
N LEU A 163 -47.57 11.37 31.23
CA LEU A 163 -46.51 10.77 32.02
C LEU A 163 -45.19 11.32 31.48
N SER A 164 -44.99 12.62 31.71
CA SER A 164 -43.99 13.43 31.01
C SER A 164 -42.55 13.04 31.35
N ASP A 165 -42.25 12.62 32.58
CA ASP A 165 -40.89 12.79 33.08
C ASP A 165 -39.95 11.60 32.79
N ILE A 166 -40.45 10.36 32.73
CA ILE A 166 -39.60 9.16 32.61
C ILE A 166 -39.34 8.79 31.14
N GLN A 167 -40.32 9.02 30.26
CA GLN A 167 -40.21 8.68 28.84
C GLN A 167 -39.47 9.76 28.04
N GLN A 168 -39.50 11.01 28.51
CA GLN A 168 -38.81 12.14 27.89
C GLN A 168 -37.29 12.07 28.08
N ASP A 169 -36.82 11.47 29.17
CA ASP A 169 -35.39 11.29 29.46
C ASP A 169 -34.74 10.26 28.51
N ILE A 170 -35.39 9.10 28.33
CA ILE A 170 -34.92 8.03 27.42
C ILE A 170 -34.92 8.51 25.95
N VAL A 171 -35.91 9.30 25.55
CA VAL A 171 -35.98 9.87 24.19
C VAL A 171 -34.93 10.96 24.01
N SER A 172 -34.65 11.77 25.03
CA SER A 172 -33.61 12.80 25.00
C SER A 172 -32.21 12.19 24.88
N ASP A 173 -31.91 11.13 25.63
CA ASP A 173 -30.63 10.38 25.51
C ASP A 173 -30.39 9.85 24.10
N ARG A 174 -31.45 9.40 23.42
CA ARG A 174 -31.35 8.91 22.03
C ARG A 174 -31.05 10.04 21.04
N TRP A 175 -31.65 11.21 21.20
CA TRP A 175 -31.36 12.39 20.38
C TRP A 175 -29.95 12.95 20.64
N ILE A 176 -29.48 12.91 21.89
CA ILE A 176 -28.09 13.24 22.24
C ILE A 176 -27.12 12.30 21.51
N GLY A 177 -27.46 11.01 21.39
CA GLY A 177 -26.71 10.05 20.59
C GLY A 177 -26.66 10.44 19.10
N VAL A 178 -27.80 10.82 18.51
CA VAL A 178 -27.88 11.29 17.11
C VAL A 178 -27.04 12.55 16.90
N ASP A 179 -27.15 13.54 17.78
CA ASP A 179 -26.35 14.78 17.73
C ASP A 179 -24.85 14.47 17.82
N ARG A 180 -24.45 13.51 18.67
CA ARG A 180 -23.06 13.08 18.79
C ARG A 180 -22.57 12.45 17.48
N THR A 181 -23.37 11.59 16.85
CA THR A 181 -23.00 10.96 15.57
C THR A 181 -22.93 11.98 14.43
N LEU A 182 -23.83 12.95 14.39
CA LEU A 182 -23.85 14.02 13.39
C LEU A 182 -22.62 14.93 13.54
N ASN A 183 -22.27 15.30 14.77
CA ASN A 183 -21.06 16.07 15.06
C ASN A 183 -19.78 15.27 14.74
N CYS A 184 -19.75 13.96 15.00
CA CYS A 184 -18.65 13.09 14.58
C CYS A 184 -18.54 13.04 13.04
N LEU A 185 -19.66 12.92 12.32
CA LEU A 185 -19.69 12.93 10.86
C LEU A 185 -19.20 14.27 10.30
N LYS A 186 -19.67 15.39 10.85
CA LYS A 186 -19.23 16.74 10.50
C LYS A 186 -17.73 16.92 10.71
N SER A 187 -17.21 16.44 11.84
CA SER A 187 -15.78 16.47 12.15
C SER A 187 -14.96 15.59 11.18
N ALA A 188 -15.46 14.38 10.86
CA ALA A 188 -14.81 13.47 9.92
C ALA A 188 -14.76 14.05 8.49
N ILE A 189 -15.85 14.64 8.02
CA ILE A 189 -15.92 15.31 6.71
C ILE A 189 -14.97 16.51 6.67
N GLU A 190 -14.94 17.34 7.71
CA GLU A 190 -14.03 18.48 7.80
C GLU A 190 -12.56 18.04 7.85
N THR A 191 -12.25 16.95 8.56
CA THR A 191 -10.91 16.34 8.58
C THR A 191 -10.53 15.82 7.18
N GLY A 192 -11.46 15.21 6.46
CA GLY A 192 -11.26 14.76 5.09
C GLY A 192 -10.97 15.91 4.13
N PHE A 193 -11.74 17.00 4.21
CA PHE A 193 -11.45 18.21 3.41
C PHE A 193 -10.08 18.80 3.72
N GLN A 194 -9.67 18.83 5.00
CA GLN A 194 -8.34 19.30 5.39
C GLN A 194 -7.23 18.42 4.82
N GLN A 195 -7.39 17.09 4.84
CA GLN A 195 -6.40 16.17 4.25
C GLN A 195 -6.22 16.40 2.75
N VAL A 196 -7.33 16.54 2.01
CA VAL A 196 -7.27 16.81 0.56
C VAL A 196 -6.67 18.20 0.29
N GLU A 197 -7.01 19.20 1.10
CA GLU A 197 -6.43 20.54 0.97
C GLU A 197 -4.91 20.55 1.26
N GLN A 198 -4.44 19.77 2.24
CA GLN A 198 -3.00 19.56 2.49
C GLN A 198 -2.33 18.86 1.30
N MET A 199 -2.96 17.84 0.73
CA MET A 199 -2.45 17.15 -0.46
C MET A 199 -2.34 18.11 -1.67
N VAL A 200 -3.36 18.93 -1.90
CA VAL A 200 -3.34 19.96 -2.95
C VAL A 200 -2.24 21.00 -2.68
N ARG A 201 -2.05 21.43 -1.42
CA ARG A 201 -0.97 22.36 -1.06
C ARG A 201 0.43 21.78 -1.27
N LEU A 202 0.66 20.52 -0.89
CA LEU A 202 1.93 19.83 -1.10
C LEU A 202 2.22 19.71 -2.60
N SER A 203 1.24 19.27 -3.40
CA SER A 203 1.40 19.19 -4.86
C SER A 203 1.71 20.55 -5.51
N LYS A 204 1.11 21.64 -4.98
CA LYS A 204 1.39 23.02 -5.45
C LYS A 204 2.80 23.48 -5.09
N ALA A 205 3.35 23.03 -3.96
CA ALA A 205 4.74 23.29 -3.59
C ALA A 205 5.70 22.54 -4.52
N ASP A 206 5.45 21.24 -4.76
CA ASP A 206 6.25 20.41 -5.68
C ASP A 206 6.27 20.99 -7.10
N VAL A 207 5.12 21.48 -7.60
CA VAL A 207 5.03 22.13 -8.92
C VAL A 207 5.83 23.44 -8.96
N ARG A 208 5.87 24.22 -7.86
CA ARG A 208 6.68 25.45 -7.79
C ARG A 208 8.16 25.14 -7.72
N GLU A 209 8.57 24.14 -6.95
CA GLU A 209 9.96 23.68 -6.89
C GLU A 209 10.43 23.17 -8.25
N TRP A 210 9.60 22.35 -8.92
CA TRP A 210 9.88 21.87 -10.27
C TRP A 210 10.02 23.02 -11.28
N GLN A 211 9.16 24.04 -11.20
CA GLN A 211 9.26 25.24 -12.05
C GLN A 211 10.56 26.00 -11.81
N GLN A 212 10.95 26.20 -10.54
CA GLN A 212 12.20 26.86 -10.18
C GLN A 212 13.42 26.05 -10.65
N GLU A 213 13.36 24.72 -10.60
CA GLU A 213 14.40 23.84 -11.13
C GLU A 213 14.51 23.94 -12.65
N GLN A 214 13.39 24.03 -13.39
CA GLN A 214 13.43 24.26 -14.84
C GLN A 214 13.98 25.63 -15.21
N GLU A 215 13.66 26.68 -14.44
CA GLU A 215 14.22 28.02 -14.63
C GLU A 215 15.73 28.04 -14.38
N PHE A 216 16.17 27.42 -13.29
CA PHE A 216 17.60 27.28 -12.98
C PHE A 216 18.34 26.45 -14.04
N LYS A 217 17.71 25.39 -14.56
CA LYS A 217 18.24 24.61 -15.67
C LYS A 217 18.37 25.44 -16.93
N ALA A 218 17.35 26.22 -17.29
CA ALA A 218 17.40 27.12 -18.44
C ALA A 218 18.47 28.21 -18.27
N GLU A 219 18.67 28.71 -17.04
CA GLU A 219 19.72 29.68 -16.72
C GLU A 219 21.12 29.06 -16.83
N ILE A 220 21.34 27.85 -16.32
CA ILE A 220 22.60 27.10 -16.51
C ILE A 220 22.84 26.83 -18.00
N GLU A 221 21.83 26.37 -18.73
CA GLU A 221 21.95 26.13 -20.17
C GLU A 221 22.30 27.43 -20.92
N ALA A 222 21.67 28.55 -20.59
CA ALA A 222 21.99 29.86 -21.16
C ALA A 222 23.40 30.33 -20.79
N PHE A 223 23.84 30.09 -19.54
CA PHE A 223 25.19 30.41 -19.08
C PHE A 223 26.25 29.58 -19.79
N VAL A 224 26.03 28.25 -19.88
CA VAL A 224 26.91 27.33 -20.60
C VAL A 224 26.97 27.71 -22.08
N MET A 225 25.83 27.99 -22.72
CA MET A 225 25.78 28.44 -24.11
C MET A 225 26.52 29.77 -24.30
N ARG A 226 26.33 30.73 -23.39
CA ARG A 226 27.06 32.01 -23.42
C ARG A 226 28.56 31.82 -23.26
N ASN A 227 28.99 30.92 -22.38
CA ASN A 227 30.41 30.59 -22.18
C ASN A 227 31.00 29.86 -23.40
N CYS A 228 30.24 28.94 -23.99
CA CYS A 228 30.62 28.25 -25.23
C CYS A 228 30.76 29.22 -26.39
N ILE A 229 29.82 30.16 -26.56
CA ILE A 229 29.88 31.22 -27.58
C ILE A 229 31.11 32.10 -27.33
N TRP A 230 31.30 32.59 -26.10
CA TRP A 230 32.45 33.43 -25.74
C TRP A 230 33.80 32.73 -26.02
N ARG A 231 33.94 31.45 -25.64
CA ARG A 231 35.17 30.67 -25.92
C ARG A 231 35.37 30.39 -27.40
N PHE A 232 34.30 30.26 -28.18
CA PHE A 232 34.38 30.12 -29.63
C PHE A 232 34.80 31.44 -30.28
N GLU A 233 34.20 32.55 -29.86
CA GLU A 233 34.54 33.90 -30.32
C GLU A 233 35.99 34.25 -29.96
N GLU A 234 36.44 34.01 -28.72
CA GLU A 234 37.82 34.22 -28.29
C GLU A 234 38.83 33.43 -29.15
N LYS A 235 38.56 32.15 -29.42
CA LYS A 235 39.40 31.34 -30.31
C LYS A 235 39.42 31.86 -31.75
N ILE A 236 38.29 32.39 -32.23
CA ILE A 236 38.21 33.01 -33.55
C ILE A 236 39.07 34.28 -33.55
N TRP A 237 38.86 35.19 -32.59
CA TRP A 237 39.59 36.46 -32.50
C TRP A 237 41.11 36.29 -32.29
N ASP A 238 41.55 35.37 -31.44
CA ASP A 238 42.98 35.06 -31.24
C ASP A 238 43.63 34.49 -32.51
N GLN A 239 42.90 33.66 -33.26
CA GLN A 239 43.38 33.07 -34.50
C GLN A 239 43.43 34.10 -35.65
N PHE A 240 42.60 35.14 -35.61
CA PHE A 240 42.58 36.24 -36.59
C PHE A 240 43.63 37.33 -36.33
N TYR A 241 43.92 37.65 -35.07
CA TYR A 241 44.83 38.77 -34.73
C TYR A 241 46.28 38.36 -34.41
N SER A 242 46.57 37.08 -34.19
CA SER A 242 47.93 36.63 -33.86
C SER A 242 48.88 36.54 -35.07
N ASP A 243 48.39 36.57 -36.31
CA ASP A 243 49.21 36.29 -37.49
C ASP A 243 49.22 37.50 -38.44
N LYS A 244 50.16 38.42 -38.20
CA LYS A 244 50.44 39.61 -39.04
C LYS A 244 51.08 39.24 -40.38
N ASN A 245 50.46 38.36 -41.16
CA ASN A 245 50.97 37.97 -42.47
C ASN A 245 49.87 38.00 -43.54
N VAL A 246 50.23 38.56 -44.69
CA VAL A 246 49.38 39.16 -45.74
C VAL A 246 48.59 38.14 -46.58
N ASN A 247 48.11 37.03 -46.00
CA ASN A 247 47.33 36.05 -46.75
C ASN A 247 46.16 35.41 -45.96
N GLY A 248 45.50 36.21 -45.10
CA GLY A 248 44.34 35.76 -44.33
C GLY A 248 43.18 35.24 -45.18
N HIS A 249 43.00 35.80 -46.39
CA HIS A 249 41.88 35.45 -47.28
C HIS A 249 42.02 34.06 -47.91
N GLY A 250 43.23 33.66 -48.34
CA GLY A 250 43.46 32.32 -48.92
C GLY A 250 43.25 31.18 -47.94
N ARG A 251 43.66 31.35 -46.67
CA ARG A 251 43.47 30.36 -45.61
C ARG A 251 42.02 30.26 -45.12
N MET A 252 41.26 31.36 -45.20
CA MET A 252 39.82 31.36 -44.93
C MET A 252 39.09 30.49 -45.96
N LYS A 253 39.38 30.68 -47.24
CA LYS A 253 38.80 29.90 -48.34
C LYS A 253 39.09 28.40 -48.19
N GLU A 254 40.34 28.04 -47.89
CA GLU A 254 40.76 26.65 -47.68
C GLU A 254 40.10 26.00 -46.45
N ARG A 255 39.89 26.76 -45.36
CA ARG A 255 39.20 26.26 -44.16
C ARG A 255 37.69 26.11 -44.37
N ILE A 256 37.04 27.02 -45.11
CA ILE A 256 35.62 26.90 -45.43
C ILE A 256 35.40 25.68 -46.33
N SER A 257 36.28 25.45 -47.32
CA SER A 257 36.23 24.23 -48.15
C SER A 257 36.52 22.94 -47.36
N GLY A 258 37.41 23.00 -46.36
CA GLY A 258 37.64 21.88 -45.43
C GLY A 258 36.42 21.55 -44.57
N LEU A 259 35.77 22.58 -44.01
CA LEU A 259 34.53 22.41 -43.24
C LEU A 259 33.38 21.87 -44.10
N GLN A 260 33.31 22.24 -45.37
CA GLN A 260 32.34 21.65 -46.32
C GLN A 260 32.57 20.15 -46.49
N GLN A 261 33.82 19.70 -46.70
CA GLN A 261 34.14 18.28 -46.87
C GLN A 261 33.83 17.45 -45.60
N GLU A 262 34.13 17.98 -44.43
CA GLU A 262 33.82 17.32 -43.15
C GLU A 262 32.31 17.23 -42.92
N LEU A 263 31.56 18.29 -43.24
CA LEU A 263 30.12 18.33 -43.06
C LEU A 263 29.37 17.43 -44.06
N ASP A 264 29.89 17.30 -45.29
CA ASP A 264 29.41 16.33 -46.28
C ASP A 264 29.71 14.88 -45.83
N ALA A 265 30.89 14.61 -45.29
CA ALA A 265 31.23 13.29 -44.75
C ALA A 265 30.29 12.89 -43.60
N ILE A 266 29.95 13.83 -42.72
CA ILE A 266 28.96 13.62 -41.65
C ILE A 266 27.56 13.37 -42.22
N SER A 267 27.15 14.11 -43.25
CA SER A 267 25.88 13.93 -43.95
C SER A 267 25.76 12.52 -44.58
N ILE A 268 26.86 12.01 -45.14
CA ILE A 268 26.96 10.66 -45.71
C ILE A 268 26.92 9.60 -44.59
N SER A 269 27.64 9.79 -43.48
CA SER A 269 27.60 8.88 -42.32
C SER A 269 26.22 8.80 -41.67
N LEU A 270 25.46 9.90 -41.66
CA LEU A 270 24.06 9.92 -41.19
C LEU A 270 23.08 9.25 -42.18
N SER A 271 23.55 8.81 -43.35
CA SER A 271 22.74 8.13 -44.37
C SER A 271 22.91 6.59 -44.33
N VAL A 272 23.99 6.07 -43.73
CA VAL A 272 24.18 4.63 -43.50
C VAL A 272 23.53 4.26 -42.16
N SER A 273 22.22 4.03 -42.19
CA SER A 273 21.50 3.43 -41.07
C SER A 273 21.72 1.92 -41.09
N ASP A 274 22.81 1.45 -40.48
CA ASP A 274 23.01 0.02 -40.17
C ASP A 274 21.96 -0.45 -39.15
N PHE A 275 20.84 -0.92 -39.66
CA PHE A 275 19.90 -1.77 -38.93
C PHE A 275 19.61 -2.99 -39.81
N GLY A 276 20.60 -3.88 -39.89
CA GLY A 276 20.49 -5.04 -40.78
C GLY A 276 21.64 -6.03 -40.74
N GLN A 277 22.29 -6.26 -39.60
CA GLN A 277 23.18 -7.42 -39.47
C GLN A 277 23.31 -7.86 -38.00
N LEU A 278 22.36 -8.69 -37.58
CA LEU A 278 22.50 -9.57 -36.42
C LEU A 278 23.44 -10.71 -36.84
N SER A 279 24.71 -10.68 -36.44
CA SER A 279 25.52 -11.90 -36.42
C SER A 279 25.11 -12.73 -35.21
N SER A 280 24.53 -13.88 -35.50
CA SER A 280 24.38 -14.98 -34.58
C SER A 280 25.76 -15.47 -34.16
N HIS A 281 26.10 -15.38 -32.88
CA HIS A 281 27.14 -16.24 -32.32
C HIS A 281 26.55 -17.62 -32.06
N VAL A 282 26.67 -18.50 -33.05
CA VAL A 282 26.76 -19.95 -32.85
C VAL A 282 28.17 -20.36 -33.23
N SER A 283 28.79 -21.02 -32.27
CA SER A 283 30.04 -21.80 -32.33
C SER A 283 30.39 -22.38 -33.70
N LEU A 284 31.63 -22.18 -34.16
CA LEU A 284 32.40 -23.22 -34.86
C LEU A 284 33.90 -22.85 -34.87
N GLU A 285 34.71 -23.78 -34.39
CA GLU A 285 36.16 -23.86 -34.59
C GLU A 285 36.58 -23.75 -36.07
N GLY A 286 37.84 -23.38 -36.29
CA GLY A 286 38.59 -23.83 -37.45
C GLY A 286 39.24 -22.71 -38.25
N ASP A 287 40.54 -22.58 -38.04
CA ASP A 287 41.57 -22.45 -39.06
C ASP A 287 41.61 -21.27 -40.05
N GLU A 288 42.82 -20.69 -39.99
CA GLU A 288 43.69 -20.36 -41.11
C GLU A 288 43.44 -19.14 -42.01
N GLU A 289 44.49 -18.31 -41.95
CA GLU A 289 45.24 -17.77 -43.09
C GLU A 289 44.70 -16.55 -43.84
N SER A 290 45.62 -15.58 -43.88
CA SER A 290 45.96 -14.76 -45.06
C SER A 290 45.04 -13.56 -45.35
N ASN A 291 45.50 -12.42 -45.85
CA ASN A 291 46.84 -11.86 -46.06
C ASN A 291 46.63 -10.45 -46.63
N ASN A 292 47.53 -9.53 -46.25
CA ASN A 292 48.01 -8.38 -47.04
C ASN A 292 46.98 -7.29 -47.42
N PHE A 293 47.30 -5.99 -47.51
CA PHE A 293 48.53 -5.32 -47.95
C PHE A 293 48.67 -3.93 -47.31
N LYS A 294 49.90 -3.63 -46.85
CA LYS A 294 50.76 -2.43 -47.09
C LYS A 294 50.14 -1.02 -47.19
N LYS A 295 50.85 0.08 -46.92
CA LYS A 295 52.14 0.46 -46.31
C LYS A 295 52.35 1.92 -46.75
N GLY A 296 52.87 2.74 -45.86
CA GLY A 296 53.65 3.95 -46.21
C GLY A 296 53.03 5.23 -45.69
N ASP A 297 53.75 6.17 -45.10
CA ASP A 297 55.12 6.20 -44.61
C ASP A 297 55.17 7.37 -43.61
N ARG A 298 55.89 7.21 -42.50
CA ARG A 298 56.27 8.34 -41.61
C ARG A 298 57.40 9.16 -42.28
N PRO A 299 57.72 10.37 -41.80
CA PRO A 299 58.75 10.37 -40.76
C PRO A 299 58.54 11.35 -39.60
N HIS A 300 58.92 10.81 -38.46
CA HIS A 300 59.33 11.37 -37.17
C HIS A 300 60.13 12.68 -37.19
N ARG A 301 60.00 13.48 -36.11
CA ARG A 301 61.17 14.01 -35.39
C ARG A 301 60.94 14.09 -33.87
N LYS A 302 61.67 13.22 -33.17
CA LYS A 302 61.95 13.17 -31.73
C LYS A 302 62.88 14.30 -31.29
N VAL A 303 63.08 14.41 -29.97
CA VAL A 303 64.25 14.91 -29.18
C VAL A 303 63.85 16.12 -28.34
N LEU A 304 63.97 16.17 -27.00
CA LEU A 304 64.71 15.35 -26.03
C LEU A 304 64.29 15.76 -24.58
N ASN A 305 64.27 14.78 -23.66
CA ASN A 305 64.82 14.82 -22.27
C ASN A 305 64.31 15.86 -21.23
N ASP A 306 64.15 15.55 -19.94
CA ASP A 306 64.55 14.37 -19.15
C ASP A 306 63.95 14.41 -17.72
N LEU A 307 63.96 13.22 -17.08
CA LEU A 307 63.99 12.90 -15.63
C LEU A 307 62.69 12.64 -14.82
N LYS A 308 62.44 11.31 -14.69
CA LYS A 308 62.24 10.49 -13.44
C LYS A 308 61.13 10.88 -12.47
N SER A 309 60.37 9.98 -11.84
CA SER A 309 60.28 8.51 -11.65
C SER A 309 59.01 8.32 -10.76
N SER A 310 58.31 7.19 -10.55
CA SER A 310 58.72 5.79 -10.42
C SER A 310 57.45 4.89 -10.38
N SER A 311 57.40 3.96 -11.31
CA SER A 311 57.20 2.48 -11.23
C SER A 311 56.16 1.74 -10.36
N PRO A 312 55.76 0.52 -10.81
CA PRO A 312 54.62 -0.29 -10.34
C PRO A 312 55.02 -1.64 -9.69
N SER A 313 54.00 -2.41 -9.30
CA SER A 313 54.00 -3.76 -8.68
C SER A 313 54.80 -4.85 -9.40
N PRO A 314 55.13 -5.96 -8.70
CA PRO A 314 55.37 -7.24 -9.37
C PRO A 314 54.65 -8.46 -8.74
N ALA A 315 54.69 -9.54 -9.52
CA ALA A 315 54.00 -10.79 -9.37
C ALA A 315 54.81 -11.90 -8.64
N THR A 316 54.06 -12.98 -8.41
CA THR A 316 54.32 -14.36 -7.96
C THR A 316 55.65 -15.05 -8.32
N SER A 317 56.12 -15.91 -7.39
CA SER A 317 56.79 -17.18 -7.70
C SER A 317 56.82 -18.13 -6.48
N SER A 318 56.48 -19.40 -6.70
CA SER A 318 56.68 -20.57 -5.82
C SER A 318 58.12 -21.13 -5.93
N PRO A 319 58.57 -22.04 -5.04
CA PRO A 319 58.63 -23.46 -5.41
C PRO A 319 58.41 -24.49 -4.27
N THR A 320 58.23 -25.75 -4.68
CA THR A 320 57.91 -26.97 -3.91
C THR A 320 59.16 -27.83 -3.67
N SER A 321 59.25 -28.61 -2.56
CA SER A 321 59.74 -30.03 -2.50
C SER A 321 59.87 -30.60 -1.07
N THR A 322 58.97 -31.54 -0.74
CA THR A 322 59.17 -32.87 -0.08
C THR A 322 59.90 -33.10 1.26
N SER A 323 59.09 -33.61 2.22
CA SER A 323 59.26 -34.75 3.16
C SER A 323 60.28 -34.78 4.33
N SER A 324 59.70 -34.87 5.53
CA SER A 324 60.03 -35.44 6.88
C SER A 324 61.17 -36.49 6.98
N PRO A 325 61.69 -36.90 8.19
CA PRO A 325 61.03 -36.90 9.51
C PRO A 325 61.91 -36.70 10.80
N THR A 326 61.20 -36.77 11.94
CA THR A 326 61.60 -37.35 13.26
C THR A 326 62.14 -36.44 14.39
N SER A 327 61.45 -36.53 15.54
CA SER A 327 61.92 -36.52 16.96
C SER A 327 62.72 -35.31 17.46
N THR A 328 62.48 -34.68 18.62
CA THR A 328 62.16 -35.24 19.94
C THR A 328 61.85 -34.09 20.91
N SER A 329 60.86 -34.30 21.79
CA SER A 329 60.78 -33.88 23.22
C SER A 329 61.47 -32.57 23.68
N SER A 330 60.83 -31.65 24.39
CA SER A 330 60.27 -31.86 25.73
C SER A 330 59.77 -30.52 26.32
N SER A 331 58.68 -30.60 27.12
CA SER A 331 58.31 -29.84 28.36
C SER A 331 58.65 -28.34 28.46
N SER A 332 57.85 -27.42 29.00
CA SER A 332 56.70 -27.36 29.93
C SER A 332 56.49 -25.85 30.15
N SER A 333 55.31 -25.25 30.23
CA SER A 333 54.50 -25.14 31.45
C SER A 333 53.41 -24.07 31.25
N SER A 334 52.22 -24.40 31.73
CA SER A 334 51.08 -23.58 32.20
C SER A 334 51.16 -22.05 32.17
N SER A 335 50.11 -21.43 31.61
CA SER A 335 49.23 -20.55 32.40
C SER A 335 47.84 -20.46 31.77
N SER A 336 46.85 -20.54 32.64
CA SER A 336 45.41 -20.58 32.42
C SER A 336 44.83 -19.18 32.23
N SER A 337 43.81 -19.06 31.40
CA SER A 337 42.60 -18.28 31.73
C SER A 337 41.46 -18.64 30.77
N SER A 338 40.39 -19.11 31.40
CA SER A 338 39.15 -19.58 30.81
C SER A 338 38.32 -18.44 30.24
N SER A 339 37.55 -18.71 29.18
CA SER A 339 36.18 -18.21 29.02
C SER A 339 35.45 -19.09 28.01
N SER A 340 34.49 -19.85 28.53
CA SER A 340 33.56 -20.74 27.84
C SER A 340 32.21 -20.01 27.74
N SER A 341 31.59 -20.02 26.57
CA SER A 341 30.17 -19.68 26.35
C SER A 341 29.60 -20.80 25.48
N SER A 342 28.97 -21.82 26.07
CA SER A 342 27.52 -21.86 26.39
C SER A 342 26.67 -21.48 25.19
N TRP A 343 26.29 -22.46 24.38
CA TRP A 343 25.15 -22.37 23.47
C TRP A 343 24.02 -23.14 24.12
N GLU A 344 22.97 -22.41 24.50
CA GLU A 344 21.73 -22.96 25.03
C GLU A 344 20.88 -23.55 23.89
N GLU A 345 20.62 -24.84 24.07
CA GLU A 345 19.39 -25.58 23.81
C GLU A 345 18.14 -24.71 23.53
N ASN A 346 17.55 -24.88 22.33
CA ASN A 346 16.10 -25.05 22.12
C ASN A 346 15.78 -25.24 20.62
N GLY A 347 15.27 -26.43 20.27
CA GLY A 347 14.74 -26.74 18.94
C GLY A 347 14.33 -28.21 18.86
N ALA A 348 13.03 -28.46 18.77
CA ALA A 348 12.38 -29.76 18.92
C ALA A 348 12.94 -30.87 18.00
N HIS A 349 13.56 -31.89 18.60
CA HIS A 349 13.87 -33.14 17.91
C HIS A 349 12.57 -33.94 17.67
N ASP A 350 12.24 -34.11 16.39
CA ASP A 350 11.20 -35.02 15.94
C ASP A 350 11.60 -36.46 16.27
N LYS A 351 10.68 -37.21 16.90
CA LYS A 351 10.98 -38.50 17.57
C LYS A 351 11.08 -39.69 16.61
N SER A 352 11.71 -39.51 15.45
CA SER A 352 12.03 -40.59 14.50
C SER A 352 13.53 -40.88 14.38
N GLU A 353 14.41 -40.10 15.02
CA GLU A 353 15.88 -40.22 14.83
C GLU A 353 16.55 -41.37 15.59
N ILE A 354 15.83 -42.18 16.37
CA ILE A 354 16.46 -43.18 17.27
C ILE A 354 16.74 -44.54 16.60
N ASN A 355 16.62 -44.70 15.28
CA ASN A 355 16.94 -46.00 14.66
C ASN A 355 17.59 -45.97 13.27
N MET A 356 18.10 -44.82 12.83
CA MET A 356 18.84 -44.72 11.57
C MET A 356 20.34 -44.86 11.82
N SER A 357 21.01 -45.68 11.03
CA SER A 357 22.47 -45.83 11.11
C SER A 357 23.16 -44.52 10.72
N ARG A 358 24.40 -44.32 11.19
CA ARG A 358 25.20 -43.11 10.90
C ARG A 358 25.27 -42.79 9.41
N ASP A 359 25.36 -43.82 8.57
CA ASP A 359 25.44 -43.67 7.12
C ASP A 359 24.09 -43.26 6.49
N GLU A 360 22.97 -43.72 7.06
CA GLU A 360 21.63 -43.30 6.64
C GLU A 360 21.33 -41.85 7.03
N LEU A 361 21.81 -41.40 8.19
CA LEU A 361 21.67 -40.01 8.62
C LEU A 361 22.50 -39.07 7.72
N ILE A 362 23.73 -39.46 7.38
CA ILE A 362 24.56 -38.71 6.43
C ILE A 362 23.89 -38.67 5.06
N ASN A 363 23.33 -39.78 4.58
CA ASN A 363 22.60 -39.79 3.32
C ASN A 363 21.36 -38.90 3.36
N TYR A 364 20.59 -38.90 4.46
CA TYR A 364 19.42 -38.05 4.63
C TYR A 364 19.77 -36.55 4.53
N TYR A 365 20.76 -36.09 5.30
CA TYR A 365 21.23 -34.71 5.23
C TYR A 365 21.84 -34.36 3.87
N ASN A 366 22.54 -35.29 3.22
CA ASN A 366 23.03 -35.09 1.85
C ASN A 366 21.89 -34.97 0.84
N THR A 367 20.85 -35.80 0.95
CA THR A 367 19.67 -35.71 0.08
C THR A 367 18.95 -34.39 0.31
N GLU A 368 18.71 -34.00 1.56
CA GLU A 368 18.00 -32.77 1.89
C GLU A 368 18.80 -31.52 1.49
N THR A 369 20.13 -31.52 1.67
CA THR A 369 20.98 -30.43 1.16
C THR A 369 20.99 -30.36 -0.36
N THR A 370 20.93 -31.49 -1.08
CA THR A 370 20.81 -31.47 -2.55
C THR A 370 19.43 -31.01 -3.02
N GLU A 371 18.37 -31.34 -2.29
CA GLU A 371 17.00 -30.92 -2.59
C GLU A 371 16.83 -29.41 -2.36
N LEU A 372 17.33 -28.89 -1.23
CA LEU A 372 17.36 -27.46 -0.95
C LEU A 372 18.21 -26.68 -1.95
N LYS A 373 19.33 -27.25 -2.43
CA LYS A 373 20.14 -26.64 -3.50
C LYS A 373 19.37 -26.59 -4.82
N ARG A 374 18.72 -27.70 -5.23
CA ARG A 374 17.89 -27.73 -6.45
C ARG A 374 16.73 -26.75 -6.37
N ASN A 375 16.09 -26.61 -5.21
CA ASN A 375 14.98 -25.67 -5.04
C ASN A 375 15.45 -24.21 -5.14
N ARG A 376 16.60 -23.86 -4.54
CA ARG A 376 17.20 -22.52 -4.68
C ARG A 376 17.61 -22.21 -6.13
N GLU A 377 18.19 -23.18 -6.83
CA GLU A 377 18.55 -23.06 -8.24
C GLU A 377 17.30 -22.87 -9.12
N SER A 378 16.26 -23.68 -8.88
CA SER A 378 14.97 -23.56 -9.58
C SER A 378 14.34 -22.17 -9.40
N LYS A 379 14.34 -21.66 -8.16
CA LYS A 379 13.82 -20.31 -7.87
C LYS A 379 14.66 -19.20 -8.52
N MET A 380 15.98 -19.38 -8.59
CA MET A 380 16.86 -18.45 -9.29
C MET A 380 16.59 -18.45 -10.80
N GLN A 381 16.38 -19.63 -11.38
CA GLN A 381 16.05 -19.79 -12.79
C GLN A 381 14.69 -19.18 -13.13
N ASP A 382 13.67 -19.39 -12.30
CA ASP A 382 12.34 -18.78 -12.45
C ASP A 382 12.39 -17.24 -12.38
N MET A 383 13.07 -16.66 -11.37
CA MET A 383 13.27 -15.20 -11.31
C MET A 383 14.04 -14.66 -12.54
N THR A 384 15.00 -15.42 -13.05
CA THR A 384 15.77 -15.06 -14.25
C THR A 384 14.89 -15.09 -15.49
N GLU A 385 14.04 -16.09 -15.63
CA GLU A 385 13.08 -16.22 -16.75
C GLU A 385 12.00 -15.12 -16.69
N GLN A 386 11.54 -14.76 -15.50
CA GLN A 386 10.66 -13.60 -15.30
C GLN A 386 11.35 -12.28 -15.70
N LEU A 387 12.61 -12.07 -15.34
CA LEU A 387 13.40 -10.90 -15.78
C LEU A 387 13.53 -10.86 -17.32
N PHE A 388 13.79 -11.99 -17.96
CA PHE A 388 13.88 -12.05 -19.42
C PHE A 388 12.51 -11.86 -20.11
N SER A 389 11.43 -12.32 -19.47
CA SER A 389 10.06 -12.14 -19.97
C SER A 389 9.62 -10.68 -19.86
N LEU A 390 9.81 -10.05 -18.70
CA LEU A 390 9.58 -8.63 -18.47
C LEU A 390 10.41 -7.77 -19.44
N ARG A 391 11.69 -8.13 -19.67
CA ARG A 391 12.54 -7.44 -20.63
C ARG A 391 12.04 -7.60 -22.07
N ARG A 392 11.51 -8.77 -22.44
CA ARG A 392 10.93 -9.02 -23.76
C ARG A 392 9.60 -8.28 -23.94
N GLU A 393 8.82 -8.17 -22.88
CA GLU A 393 7.55 -7.44 -22.85
C GLU A 393 7.77 -5.94 -22.93
N LEU A 394 8.71 -5.38 -22.14
CA LEU A 394 9.15 -3.98 -22.24
C LEU A 394 9.65 -3.64 -23.65
N LEU A 395 10.36 -4.57 -24.30
CA LEU A 395 10.79 -4.40 -25.69
C LEU A 395 9.64 -4.52 -26.71
N LYS A 396 8.62 -5.35 -26.45
CA LYS A 396 7.40 -5.43 -27.28
C LYS A 396 6.51 -4.19 -27.12
N GLU A 397 6.39 -3.69 -25.90
CA GLU A 397 5.70 -2.43 -25.57
C GLU A 397 6.38 -1.26 -26.29
N ARG A 398 7.72 -1.24 -26.28
CA ARG A 398 8.54 -0.29 -27.07
C ARG A 398 8.49 -0.53 -28.58
N GLY A 399 8.12 -1.73 -29.02
CA GLY A 399 8.05 -2.12 -30.44
C GLY A 399 6.78 -1.66 -31.16
N SER A 400 5.77 -1.20 -30.44
CA SER A 400 4.46 -0.83 -31.01
C SER A 400 4.24 0.68 -31.24
N SER A 401 5.21 1.54 -30.86
CA SER A 401 5.16 2.96 -31.19
C SER A 401 6.50 3.50 -31.74
N LEU A 402 6.52 3.70 -33.07
CA LEU A 402 7.35 4.65 -33.81
C LEU A 402 8.89 4.45 -33.87
N PRO A 403 9.43 4.03 -35.04
CA PRO A 403 10.80 4.40 -35.46
C PRO A 403 10.89 5.89 -35.87
N SER A 404 9.76 6.58 -36.07
CA SER A 404 9.75 7.86 -36.79
C SER A 404 10.11 9.09 -35.95
N LYS A 405 10.37 8.97 -34.64
CA LYS A 405 10.73 10.12 -33.80
C LYS A 405 12.23 10.43 -33.87
N LYS A 406 13.08 9.38 -33.83
CA LYS A 406 14.53 9.52 -34.06
C LYS A 406 14.83 9.94 -35.50
N ASN A 407 14.17 9.36 -36.49
CA ASN A 407 14.40 9.73 -37.89
C ASN A 407 14.05 11.20 -38.17
N LYS A 408 13.03 11.78 -37.51
CA LYS A 408 12.70 13.21 -37.68
C LYS A 408 13.79 14.15 -37.16
N GLU A 409 14.47 13.81 -36.07
CA GLU A 409 15.59 14.60 -35.54
C GLU A 409 16.80 14.50 -36.49
N PHE A 410 17.11 13.31 -37.01
CA PHE A 410 18.17 13.13 -37.99
C PHE A 410 17.83 13.77 -39.35
N ASP A 411 16.58 13.75 -39.78
CA ASP A 411 16.13 14.40 -41.02
C ASP A 411 16.13 15.93 -40.88
N MET A 412 15.78 16.46 -39.69
CA MET A 412 15.86 17.89 -39.39
C MET A 412 17.31 18.36 -39.28
N LEU A 413 18.16 17.55 -38.64
CA LEU A 413 19.61 17.77 -38.59
C LEU A 413 20.22 17.70 -39.99
N ARG A 414 19.82 16.75 -40.84
CA ARG A 414 20.25 16.64 -42.23
C ARG A 414 19.84 17.86 -43.05
N ARG A 415 18.59 18.30 -42.93
CA ARG A 415 18.12 19.51 -43.61
C ARG A 415 18.90 20.75 -43.16
N ARG A 416 19.23 20.83 -41.87
CA ARG A 416 20.01 21.93 -41.30
C ARG A 416 21.49 21.88 -41.69
N ILE A 417 22.06 20.69 -41.80
CA ILE A 417 23.40 20.45 -42.36
C ILE A 417 23.42 20.94 -43.82
N SER A 418 22.46 20.53 -44.66
CA SER A 418 22.36 21.00 -46.05
C SER A 418 22.18 22.52 -46.15
N GLU A 419 21.40 23.13 -45.26
CA GLU A 419 21.20 24.58 -45.21
C GLU A 419 22.49 25.31 -44.81
N VAL A 420 23.28 24.75 -43.89
CA VAL A 420 24.60 25.29 -43.50
C VAL A 420 25.61 25.16 -44.64
N ILE A 421 25.62 24.03 -45.37
CA ILE A 421 26.47 23.86 -46.57
C ILE A 421 26.14 24.94 -47.61
N SER A 422 24.85 25.16 -47.90
CA SER A 422 24.40 26.21 -48.83
C SER A 422 24.83 27.61 -48.38
N LYS A 423 24.74 27.92 -47.07
CA LYS A 423 25.19 29.22 -46.55
C LYS A 423 26.71 29.38 -46.62
N LEU A 424 27.48 28.31 -46.44
CA LEU A 424 28.93 28.34 -46.61
C LEU A 424 29.32 28.51 -48.09
N ASP A 425 28.54 27.95 -49.02
CA ASP A 425 28.69 28.20 -50.46
C ASP A 425 28.41 29.69 -50.79
N ASP A 426 27.35 30.26 -50.24
CA ASP A 426 27.04 31.70 -50.41
C ASP A 426 28.18 32.59 -49.88
N ILE A 427 28.75 32.25 -48.71
CA ILE A 427 29.89 32.97 -48.13
C ILE A 427 31.16 32.81 -48.99
N LEU A 428 31.39 31.65 -49.60
CA LEU A 428 32.52 31.46 -50.52
C LEU A 428 32.36 32.27 -51.81
N VAL A 429 31.14 32.41 -52.32
CA VAL A 429 30.81 33.20 -53.50
C VAL A 429 30.85 34.70 -53.21
N GLU A 430 30.34 35.15 -52.05
CA GLU A 430 30.38 36.55 -51.63
C GLU A 430 31.79 37.06 -51.29
N ASN A 431 32.73 36.16 -51.01
CA ASN A 431 34.12 36.50 -50.72
C ASN A 431 35.03 36.63 -51.97
N GLU A 432 34.54 36.48 -53.20
CA GLU A 432 35.23 37.06 -54.35
C GLU A 432 35.24 38.59 -54.25
N PRO A 433 36.34 39.29 -54.58
CA PRO A 433 36.77 40.50 -53.91
C PRO A 433 35.77 41.66 -54.07
N LYS A 434 34.93 41.84 -53.05
CA LYS A 434 34.28 43.12 -52.75
C LYS A 434 34.81 43.65 -51.43
N ALA A 435 36.03 44.16 -51.48
CA ALA A 435 36.59 44.97 -50.43
C ALA A 435 35.91 46.36 -50.47
N THR A 436 34.80 46.51 -49.78
CA THR A 436 34.25 47.82 -49.41
C THR A 436 34.54 48.07 -47.92
N PHE A 437 35.77 48.48 -47.62
CA PHE A 437 36.03 49.29 -46.44
C PHE A 437 35.80 50.74 -46.83
N GLY A 438 34.90 51.42 -46.12
CA GLY A 438 34.54 52.81 -46.35
C GLY A 438 35.70 53.76 -46.09
N ILE A 439 36.53 53.98 -47.10
CA ILE A 439 37.29 55.21 -47.27
C ILE A 439 36.64 55.90 -48.46
N ASP A 440 36.15 57.12 -48.27
CA ASP A 440 35.47 57.91 -49.31
C ASP A 440 36.25 57.82 -50.63
N GLU A 441 35.72 57.06 -51.57
CA GLU A 441 36.33 56.74 -52.87
C GLU A 441 36.66 58.04 -53.64
N GLU A 442 35.89 59.09 -53.37
CA GLU A 442 36.08 60.43 -53.90
C GLU A 442 37.35 61.12 -53.37
N SER A 443 37.73 60.89 -52.11
CA SER A 443 38.96 61.43 -51.53
C SER A 443 40.21 60.74 -52.08
N LEU A 444 40.13 59.44 -52.34
CA LEU A 444 41.21 58.65 -52.93
C LEU A 444 41.39 58.99 -54.42
N SER A 445 40.29 59.18 -55.15
CA SER A 445 40.32 59.68 -56.53
C SER A 445 40.91 61.07 -56.63
N ARG A 446 40.51 62.02 -55.75
CA ARG A 446 41.11 63.37 -55.71
C ARG A 446 42.59 63.35 -55.37
N LEU A 447 43.03 62.48 -54.46
CA LEU A 447 44.44 62.34 -54.13
C LEU A 447 45.23 61.74 -55.30
N LYS A 448 44.66 60.76 -55.99
CA LYS A 448 45.25 60.14 -57.18
C LYS A 448 45.38 61.15 -58.32
N ASP A 449 44.34 61.92 -58.62
CA ASP A 449 44.37 62.95 -59.65
C ASP A 449 45.40 64.05 -59.32
N ARG A 450 45.51 64.42 -58.04
CA ARG A 450 46.52 65.36 -57.56
C ARG A 450 47.94 64.80 -57.67
N LEU A 451 48.14 63.51 -57.42
CA LEU A 451 49.43 62.85 -57.59
C LEU A 451 49.81 62.77 -59.08
N GLU A 452 48.87 62.42 -59.96
CA GLU A 452 49.07 62.37 -61.41
C GLU A 452 49.42 63.77 -61.95
N SER A 453 48.74 64.82 -61.48
CA SER A 453 49.03 66.22 -61.80
C SER A 453 50.43 66.62 -61.34
N LEU A 454 50.83 66.30 -60.11
CA LEU A 454 52.16 66.61 -59.58
C LEU A 454 53.27 65.85 -60.33
N LEU A 455 53.02 64.61 -60.75
CA LEU A 455 53.97 63.83 -61.55
C LEU A 455 54.15 64.43 -62.95
N SER A 456 53.07 64.88 -63.58
CA SER A 456 53.13 65.62 -64.86
C SER A 456 53.90 66.93 -64.72
N GLU A 457 53.64 67.69 -63.66
CA GLU A 457 54.37 68.94 -63.38
C GLU A 457 55.86 68.68 -63.11
N ASN A 458 56.19 67.62 -62.36
CA ASN A 458 57.59 67.23 -62.12
C ASN A 458 58.30 66.83 -63.42
N ALA A 459 57.59 66.17 -64.36
CA ALA A 459 58.12 65.86 -65.68
C ALA A 459 58.39 67.14 -66.50
N GLN A 460 57.43 68.07 -66.53
CA GLN A 460 57.59 69.36 -67.22
C GLN A 460 58.74 70.20 -66.66
N LEU A 461 58.91 70.24 -65.33
CA LEU A 461 60.03 70.93 -64.69
C LEU A 461 61.38 70.29 -65.03
N ARG A 462 61.44 68.96 -65.14
CA ARG A 462 62.64 68.27 -65.60
C ARG A 462 62.96 68.60 -67.05
N ASP A 463 61.97 68.62 -67.93
CA ASP A 463 62.18 68.99 -69.33
C ASP A 463 62.67 70.44 -69.45
N LEU A 464 62.03 71.38 -68.76
CA LEU A 464 62.44 72.77 -68.69
C LEU A 464 63.87 72.93 -68.13
N LEU A 465 64.23 72.15 -67.11
CA LEU A 465 65.59 72.12 -66.57
C LEU A 465 66.59 71.62 -67.63
N THR A 466 66.24 70.60 -68.41
CA THR A 466 67.11 70.13 -69.51
C THR A 466 67.23 71.16 -70.63
N ASP A 467 66.14 71.87 -70.97
CA ASP A 467 66.15 72.98 -71.93
C ASP A 467 67.05 74.10 -71.44
N LYS A 468 66.89 74.55 -70.19
CA LYS A 468 67.75 75.58 -69.58
C LYS A 468 69.20 75.12 -69.49
N LYS A 469 69.46 73.84 -69.23
CA LYS A 469 70.82 73.28 -69.24
C LYS A 469 71.43 73.26 -70.66
N ARG A 470 70.62 73.02 -71.70
CA ARG A 470 71.05 73.15 -73.10
C ARG A 470 71.30 74.61 -73.48
N GLU A 471 70.43 75.52 -73.06
CA GLU A 471 70.57 76.96 -73.25
C GLU A 471 71.85 77.50 -72.58
N ILE A 472 72.12 77.11 -71.33
CA ILE A 472 73.37 77.45 -70.62
C ILE A 472 74.60 76.91 -71.37
N LYS A 473 74.53 75.70 -71.94
CA LYS A 473 75.63 75.18 -72.76
C LYS A 473 75.83 76.00 -74.05
N CYS A 474 74.75 76.41 -74.72
CA CYS A 474 74.83 77.28 -75.89
C CYS A 474 75.39 78.67 -75.56
N LEU A 475 74.91 79.28 -74.46
CA LEU A 475 75.41 80.57 -73.98
C LEU A 475 76.87 80.46 -73.52
N SER A 476 77.28 79.36 -72.89
CA SER A 476 78.67 79.11 -72.53
C SER A 476 79.56 79.00 -73.77
N LEU A 477 79.09 78.36 -74.84
CA LEU A 477 79.81 78.33 -76.12
C LEU A 477 79.91 79.73 -76.74
N GLN A 478 78.83 80.52 -76.71
CA GLN A 478 78.85 81.91 -77.17
C GLN A 478 79.78 82.79 -76.33
N VAL A 479 79.84 82.61 -75.01
CA VAL A 479 80.75 83.33 -74.13
C VAL A 479 82.19 82.90 -74.37
N SER A 480 82.47 81.61 -74.61
CA SER A 480 83.79 81.15 -75.01
C SER A 480 84.21 81.71 -76.38
N GLU A 481 83.30 81.73 -77.36
CA GLU A 481 83.57 82.28 -78.70
C GLU A 481 83.70 83.82 -78.68
N ALA A 482 82.96 84.51 -77.82
CA ALA A 482 83.08 85.95 -77.61
C ALA A 482 84.35 86.30 -76.80
N ALA A 483 84.75 85.48 -75.83
CA ALA A 483 86.01 85.65 -75.11
C ALA A 483 87.23 85.45 -76.02
N GLU A 484 87.16 84.50 -76.95
CA GLU A 484 88.18 84.29 -77.99
C GLU A 484 88.24 85.50 -78.96
N LYS A 485 87.09 86.06 -79.34
CA LYS A 485 87.01 87.29 -80.17
C LYS A 485 87.41 88.58 -79.44
N MET A 486 87.23 88.66 -78.12
CA MET A 486 87.63 89.83 -77.30
C MET A 486 89.10 89.79 -76.84
N SER A 487 89.81 88.67 -77.06
CA SER A 487 91.26 88.60 -76.87
C SER A 487 92.06 89.26 -78.01
N GLU A 488 91.43 89.59 -79.14
CA GLU A 488 92.12 90.05 -80.36
C GLU A 488 91.92 91.53 -80.74
N HIS A 489 91.15 92.33 -79.97
CA HIS A 489 90.94 93.74 -80.35
C HIS A 489 91.07 94.76 -79.21
N ASN A 490 92.16 95.52 -79.29
CA ASN A 490 92.55 96.71 -78.51
C ASN A 490 91.47 97.78 -78.33
N GLY A 491 91.58 98.54 -77.23
CA GLY A 491 91.37 100.00 -77.21
C GLY A 491 90.36 100.55 -76.19
N GLU A 492 90.86 101.08 -75.08
CA GLU A 492 90.12 101.75 -74.00
C GLU A 492 89.52 103.13 -74.38
N SER A 493 88.52 103.54 -73.59
CA SER A 493 88.21 104.94 -73.19
C SER A 493 86.90 105.62 -73.64
N SER A 494 85.80 104.89 -73.87
CA SER A 494 84.46 105.53 -73.89
C SER A 494 83.35 104.81 -73.12
N SER A 495 83.63 103.65 -72.53
CA SER A 495 82.62 102.84 -71.84
C SER A 495 82.46 103.15 -70.33
N GLN A 496 83.31 104.00 -69.73
CA GLN A 496 83.30 104.20 -68.27
C GLN A 496 82.14 105.07 -67.74
N LEU A 497 81.58 105.99 -68.54
CA LEU A 497 80.56 106.93 -68.05
C LEU A 497 79.13 106.35 -68.09
N PHE A 498 78.79 105.59 -69.13
CA PHE A 498 77.50 104.88 -69.21
C PHE A 498 77.39 103.70 -68.23
N LEU A 499 78.51 103.03 -67.93
CA LEU A 499 78.56 101.97 -66.91
C LEU A 499 78.31 102.52 -65.50
N ALA A 500 78.77 103.74 -65.20
CA ALA A 500 78.58 104.35 -63.88
C ALA A 500 77.10 104.70 -63.61
N GLU A 501 76.40 105.31 -64.56
CA GLU A 501 74.97 105.65 -64.41
C GLU A 501 74.06 104.40 -64.37
N ALA A 502 74.35 103.39 -65.19
CA ALA A 502 73.61 102.12 -65.14
C ALA A 502 73.84 101.36 -63.82
N LYS A 503 75.05 101.47 -63.26
CA LYS A 503 75.39 100.90 -61.95
C LYS A 503 74.63 101.59 -60.82
N GLU A 504 74.53 102.92 -60.83
CA GLU A 504 73.80 103.67 -59.81
C GLU A 504 72.30 103.37 -59.82
N ARG A 505 71.68 103.25 -61.00
CA ARG A 505 70.26 102.84 -61.12
C ARG A 505 70.02 101.42 -60.64
N LEU A 506 70.92 100.48 -60.97
CA LEU A 506 70.86 99.10 -60.46
C LEU A 506 71.05 99.04 -58.94
N GLU A 507 71.92 99.87 -58.37
CA GLU A 507 72.10 99.97 -56.91
C GLU A 507 70.84 100.50 -56.22
N GLN A 508 70.17 101.52 -56.79
CA GLN A 508 68.91 102.04 -56.25
C GLN A 508 67.76 101.03 -56.34
N ASP A 509 67.59 100.34 -57.48
CA ASP A 509 66.55 99.32 -57.65
C ASP A 509 66.82 98.09 -56.77
N ALA A 510 68.10 97.68 -56.62
CA ALA A 510 68.48 96.61 -55.70
C ALA A 510 68.24 96.98 -54.24
N ALA A 511 68.51 98.23 -53.84
CA ALA A 511 68.24 98.70 -52.49
C ALA A 511 66.73 98.73 -52.18
N ALA A 512 65.90 99.17 -53.13
CA ALA A 512 64.44 99.17 -52.97
C ALA A 512 63.85 97.75 -52.90
N ALA A 513 64.36 96.82 -53.71
CA ALA A 513 63.96 95.41 -53.64
C ALA A 513 64.37 94.76 -52.30
N LEU A 514 65.56 95.11 -51.79
CA LEU A 514 66.07 94.60 -50.52
C LEU A 514 65.27 95.12 -49.32
N GLU A 515 64.84 96.39 -49.33
CA GLU A 515 63.96 96.92 -48.26
C GLU A 515 62.59 96.24 -48.28
N LYS A 516 62.00 96.01 -49.46
CA LYS A 516 60.72 95.29 -49.59
C LYS A 516 60.81 93.83 -49.13
N GLU A 517 61.93 93.15 -49.42
CA GLU A 517 62.17 91.79 -48.91
C GLU A 517 62.46 91.78 -47.41
N LYS A 518 63.05 92.84 -46.85
CA LYS A 518 63.23 93.00 -45.41
C LYS A 518 61.88 93.17 -44.70
N GLU A 519 60.98 94.01 -45.22
CA GLU A 519 59.61 94.16 -44.69
C GLU A 519 58.84 92.82 -44.75
N ARG A 520 58.99 92.05 -45.82
CA ARG A 520 58.41 90.70 -45.93
C ARG A 520 59.00 89.71 -44.93
N CYS A 521 60.32 89.74 -44.74
CA CYS A 521 60.99 88.91 -43.73
C CYS A 521 60.53 89.27 -42.31
N GLU A 522 60.32 90.55 -42.00
CA GLU A 522 59.81 91.01 -40.70
C GLU A 522 58.37 90.54 -40.46
N LEU A 523 57.49 90.62 -41.47
CA LEU A 523 56.13 90.08 -41.36
C LEU A 523 56.10 88.55 -41.19
N ALA A 524 56.91 87.82 -41.97
CA ALA A 524 57.02 86.37 -41.85
C ALA A 524 57.59 85.94 -40.49
N ALA A 525 58.56 86.71 -39.94
CA ALA A 525 59.09 86.46 -38.60
C ALA A 525 58.02 86.65 -37.52
N GLN A 526 57.17 87.68 -37.63
CA GLN A 526 56.08 87.92 -36.71
C GLN A 526 55.00 86.81 -36.77
N GLU A 527 54.67 86.32 -37.97
CA GLU A 527 53.74 85.20 -38.14
C GLU A 527 54.29 83.89 -37.55
N LEU A 528 55.59 83.65 -37.68
CA LEU A 528 56.26 82.50 -37.06
C LEU A 528 56.28 82.59 -35.53
N GLU A 529 56.44 83.79 -34.96
CA GLU A 529 56.36 84.01 -33.51
C GLU A 529 54.93 83.70 -32.99
N ASN A 530 53.89 84.19 -33.69
CA ASN A 530 52.49 83.93 -33.31
C ASN A 530 52.13 82.44 -33.40
N LEU A 531 52.56 81.75 -34.46
CA LEU A 531 52.34 80.30 -34.61
C LEU A 531 53.07 79.52 -33.50
N ARG A 532 54.23 80.00 -33.06
CA ARG A 532 54.98 79.38 -31.97
C ARG A 532 54.24 79.54 -30.63
N ASP A 533 53.69 80.71 -30.33
CA ASP A 533 52.88 80.92 -29.12
C ASP A 533 51.63 80.02 -29.10
N GLU A 534 50.98 79.82 -30.26
CA GLU A 534 49.80 78.95 -30.37
C GLU A 534 50.14 77.45 -30.23
N ILE A 535 51.28 77.02 -30.75
CA ILE A 535 51.82 75.66 -30.52
C ILE A 535 52.13 75.45 -29.04
N GLU A 536 52.76 76.42 -28.37
CA GLU A 536 53.06 76.34 -26.94
C GLU A 536 51.77 76.27 -26.09
N HIS A 537 50.74 77.04 -26.45
CA HIS A 537 49.42 76.97 -25.81
C HIS A 537 48.77 75.59 -25.96
N LEU A 538 48.70 75.05 -27.19
CA LEU A 538 48.13 73.72 -27.45
C LEU A 538 48.91 72.60 -26.74
N ASN A 539 50.23 72.74 -26.63
CA ASN A 539 51.05 71.77 -25.91
C ASN A 539 50.77 71.80 -24.40
N MET A 540 50.62 73.00 -23.81
CA MET A 540 50.21 73.14 -22.41
C MET A 540 48.81 72.55 -22.17
N GLU A 541 47.85 72.81 -23.08
CA GLU A 541 46.50 72.23 -23.00
C GLU A 541 46.54 70.70 -23.08
N SER A 542 47.35 70.12 -23.98
CA SER A 542 47.54 68.67 -24.09
C SER A 542 48.12 68.07 -22.82
N ILE A 543 49.14 68.70 -22.22
CA ILE A 543 49.77 68.22 -20.98
C ILE A 543 48.75 68.21 -19.83
N ILE A 544 48.02 69.31 -19.65
CA ILE A 544 46.99 69.43 -18.61
C ILE A 544 45.90 68.37 -18.82
N MET A 545 45.46 68.17 -20.07
CA MET A 545 44.43 67.18 -20.39
C MET A 545 44.91 65.74 -20.09
N GLN A 546 46.16 65.42 -20.43
CA GLN A 546 46.77 64.13 -20.11
C GLN A 546 46.81 63.89 -18.59
N GLU A 547 47.21 64.89 -17.80
CA GLU A 547 47.27 64.80 -16.33
C GLU A 547 45.88 64.59 -15.71
N ILE A 548 44.86 65.33 -16.17
CA ILE A 548 43.47 65.17 -15.71
C ILE A 548 42.98 63.75 -15.99
N VAL A 549 43.20 63.24 -17.20
CA VAL A 549 42.81 61.88 -17.59
C VAL A 549 43.47 60.83 -16.68
N VAL A 550 44.77 60.99 -16.38
CA VAL A 550 45.49 60.09 -15.46
C VAL A 550 44.93 60.17 -14.03
N VAL A 551 44.56 61.36 -13.54
CA VAL A 551 43.95 61.52 -12.22
C VAL A 551 42.58 60.85 -12.16
N ILE A 552 41.73 61.05 -13.17
CA ILE A 552 40.40 60.42 -13.25
C ILE A 552 40.51 58.90 -13.24
N PHE A 553 41.39 58.33 -14.08
CA PHE A 553 41.58 56.88 -14.12
C PHE A 553 42.13 56.34 -12.81
N ARG A 554 43.08 57.04 -12.17
CA ARG A 554 43.65 56.64 -10.88
C ARG A 554 42.58 56.63 -9.78
N GLU A 555 41.72 57.64 -9.74
CA GLU A 555 40.69 57.74 -8.72
C GLU A 555 39.61 56.66 -8.93
N ALA A 556 39.17 56.45 -10.18
CA ALA A 556 38.24 55.37 -10.52
C ALA A 556 38.80 53.98 -10.18
N LEU A 557 40.11 53.78 -10.32
CA LEU A 557 40.76 52.51 -9.96
C LEU A 557 40.76 52.29 -8.44
N LYS A 558 41.04 53.33 -7.65
CA LYS A 558 40.97 53.26 -6.17
C LYS A 558 39.55 52.99 -5.69
N ASP A 559 38.55 53.63 -6.30
CA ASP A 559 37.14 53.41 -5.94
C ASP A 559 36.74 51.95 -6.20
N ALA A 560 37.14 51.39 -7.34
CA ALA A 560 36.90 49.98 -7.67
C ALA A 560 37.66 49.01 -6.73
N GLU A 561 38.89 49.34 -6.33
CA GLU A 561 39.65 48.56 -5.36
C GLU A 561 39.00 48.57 -3.97
N MET A 562 38.54 49.74 -3.51
CA MET A 562 37.83 49.88 -2.24
C MET A 562 36.51 49.12 -2.23
N GLU A 563 35.73 49.19 -3.32
CA GLU A 563 34.49 48.42 -3.46
C GLU A 563 34.74 46.90 -3.45
N ASN A 564 35.79 46.44 -4.15
CA ASN A 564 36.19 45.04 -4.15
C ASN A 564 36.68 44.56 -2.78
N LEU A 565 37.39 45.42 -2.03
CA LEU A 565 37.83 45.10 -0.67
C LEU A 565 36.65 44.98 0.30
N GLU A 566 35.67 45.87 0.20
CA GLU A 566 34.45 45.84 1.02
C GLU A 566 33.62 44.57 0.71
N LYS A 567 33.41 44.29 -0.59
CA LYS A 567 32.76 43.04 -1.04
C LYS A 567 33.52 41.80 -0.58
N GLY A 568 34.86 41.83 -0.60
CA GLY A 568 35.72 40.74 -0.12
C GLY A 568 35.52 40.45 1.37
N LYS A 569 35.51 41.49 2.22
CA LYS A 569 35.22 41.34 3.66
C LYS A 569 33.82 40.79 3.91
N GLN A 570 32.84 41.23 3.11
CA GLN A 570 31.46 40.78 3.24
C GLN A 570 31.32 39.29 2.88
N LEU A 571 31.98 38.84 1.82
CA LEU A 571 32.08 37.43 1.44
C LEU A 571 32.80 36.59 2.51
N GLU A 572 33.85 37.10 3.14
CA GLU A 572 34.58 36.39 4.20
C GLU A 572 33.69 36.11 5.41
N VAL A 573 32.87 37.10 5.82
CA VAL A 573 31.86 36.92 6.88
C VAL A 573 30.78 35.91 6.46
N GLU A 574 30.35 35.94 5.21
CA GLU A 574 29.35 35.00 4.69
C GLU A 574 29.89 33.55 4.67
N VAL A 575 31.15 33.35 4.27
CA VAL A 575 31.84 32.05 4.30
C VAL A 575 31.92 31.53 5.74
N ALA A 576 32.33 32.37 6.70
CA ALA A 576 32.40 31.98 8.11
C ALA A 576 31.02 31.59 8.68
N ASN A 577 29.96 32.30 8.30
CA ASN A 577 28.58 31.96 8.69
C ASN A 577 28.13 30.64 8.07
N LYS A 578 28.46 30.39 6.80
CA LYS A 578 28.15 29.15 6.09
C LYS A 578 28.88 27.95 6.69
N GLU A 579 30.14 28.11 7.09
CA GLU A 579 30.88 27.06 7.80
C GLU A 579 30.27 26.75 9.16
N LYS A 580 29.88 27.78 9.93
CA LYS A 580 29.20 27.60 11.22
C LYS A 580 27.85 26.89 11.06
N LEU A 581 27.11 27.21 10.00
CA LEU A 581 25.86 26.51 9.66
C LEU A 581 26.13 25.04 9.29
N ASN A 582 27.14 24.76 8.48
CA ASN A 582 27.54 23.40 8.12
C ASN A 582 27.94 22.56 9.34
N GLN A 583 28.70 23.13 10.29
CA GLN A 583 29.02 22.45 11.55
C GLN A 583 27.76 22.10 12.35
N LYS A 584 26.76 23.00 12.37
CA LYS A 584 25.49 22.77 13.07
C LYS A 584 24.63 21.71 12.39
N ILE A 585 24.60 21.70 11.06
CA ILE A 585 23.94 20.65 10.26
C ILE A 585 24.59 19.29 10.53
N HIS A 586 25.93 19.22 10.57
CA HIS A 586 26.65 17.98 10.87
C HIS A 586 26.29 17.45 12.27
N PHE A 587 26.29 18.31 13.29
CA PHE A 587 25.89 17.93 14.65
C PHE A 587 24.44 17.42 14.72
N LEU A 588 23.51 18.11 14.05
CA LEU A 588 22.12 17.67 13.99
C LEU A 588 21.95 16.34 13.24
N ALA A 589 22.71 16.10 12.18
CA ALA A 589 22.70 14.83 11.46
C ALA A 589 23.20 13.67 12.33
N GLU A 590 24.26 13.88 13.14
CA GLU A 590 24.74 12.89 14.10
C GLU A 590 23.72 12.62 15.21
N ALA A 591 23.10 13.67 15.76
CA ALA A 591 22.06 13.53 16.78
C ALA A 591 20.84 12.76 16.24
N LYS A 592 20.41 13.07 15.01
CA LYS A 592 19.33 12.35 14.31
C LYS A 592 19.67 10.86 14.16
N LYS A 593 20.88 10.55 13.71
CA LYS A 593 21.34 9.15 13.55
C LYS A 593 21.34 8.39 14.87
N ARG A 594 21.74 9.02 15.98
CA ARG A 594 21.68 8.41 17.32
C ARG A 594 20.25 8.13 17.76
N LEU A 595 19.33 9.08 17.56
CA LEU A 595 17.91 8.89 17.86
C LEU A 595 17.28 7.78 17.02
N GLU A 596 17.62 7.69 15.73
CA GLU A 596 17.15 6.59 14.87
C GLU A 596 17.66 5.22 15.36
N GLN A 597 18.92 5.13 15.79
CA GLN A 597 19.48 3.90 16.37
C GLN A 597 18.82 3.52 17.69
N GLU A 598 18.56 4.50 18.56
CA GLU A 598 17.90 4.28 19.85
C GLU A 598 16.43 3.87 19.68
N ALA A 599 15.72 4.48 18.72
CA ALA A 599 14.36 4.08 18.36
C ALA A 599 14.31 2.66 17.77
N ALA A 600 15.27 2.29 16.93
CA ALA A 600 15.38 0.94 16.38
C ALA A 600 15.65 -0.11 17.48
N ALA A 601 16.54 0.19 18.42
CA ALA A 601 16.82 -0.68 19.56
C ALA A 601 15.61 -0.83 20.50
N ALA A 602 14.87 0.25 20.75
CA ALA A 602 13.64 0.21 21.55
C ALA A 602 12.55 -0.63 20.86
N LEU A 603 12.40 -0.50 19.54
CA LEU A 603 11.46 -1.30 18.76
C LEU A 603 11.81 -2.78 18.82
N GLU A 604 13.08 -3.15 18.69
CA GLU A 604 13.50 -4.55 18.75
C GLU A 604 13.23 -5.17 20.12
N LYS A 605 13.50 -4.42 21.20
CA LYS A 605 13.18 -4.86 22.57
C LYS A 605 11.67 -5.06 22.79
N GLU A 606 10.83 -4.22 22.19
CA GLU A 606 9.37 -4.40 22.27
C GLU A 606 8.88 -5.58 21.42
N LYS A 607 9.51 -5.88 20.28
CA LYS A 607 9.21 -7.10 19.53
C LYS A 607 9.54 -8.36 20.33
N GLU A 608 10.72 -8.43 20.94
CA GLU A 608 11.13 -9.54 21.80
C GLU A 608 10.13 -9.75 22.96
N ARG A 609 9.67 -8.66 23.58
CA ARG A 609 8.63 -8.71 24.62
C ARG A 609 7.30 -9.23 24.10
N CYS A 610 6.87 -8.80 22.92
CA CYS A 610 5.65 -9.28 22.30
C CYS A 610 5.74 -10.77 21.95
N GLU A 611 6.91 -11.24 21.49
CA GLU A 611 7.15 -12.64 21.15
C GLU A 611 7.11 -13.54 22.40
N LEU A 612 7.74 -13.10 23.51
CA LEU A 612 7.65 -13.79 24.81
C LEU A 612 6.21 -13.85 25.33
N ALA A 613 5.46 -12.75 25.25
CA ALA A 613 4.05 -12.72 25.66
C ALA A 613 3.17 -13.63 24.78
N ALA A 614 3.43 -13.69 23.47
CA ALA A 614 2.74 -14.60 22.57
C ALA A 614 3.02 -16.07 22.91
N GLN A 615 4.28 -16.40 23.24
CA GLN A 615 4.66 -17.75 23.65
C GLN A 615 3.99 -18.16 24.97
N GLU A 616 3.91 -17.25 25.95
CA GLU A 616 3.21 -17.48 27.21
C GLU A 616 1.71 -17.72 27.00
N LEU A 617 1.06 -16.94 26.14
CA LEU A 617 -0.34 -17.14 25.77
C LEU A 617 -0.58 -18.49 25.10
N GLU A 618 0.33 -18.93 24.22
CA GLU A 618 0.21 -20.24 23.57
C GLU A 618 0.40 -21.38 24.57
N ASN A 619 1.31 -21.24 25.53
CA ASN A 619 1.48 -22.22 26.63
C ASN A 619 0.22 -22.32 27.49
N LEU A 620 -0.35 -21.18 27.93
CA LEU A 620 -1.60 -21.15 28.69
C LEU A 620 -2.78 -21.72 27.89
N ARG A 621 -2.82 -21.46 26.58
CA ARG A 621 -3.81 -22.04 25.67
C ARG A 621 -3.66 -23.56 25.58
N ALA A 622 -2.44 -24.07 25.48
CA ALA A 622 -2.15 -25.49 25.46
C ALA A 622 -2.57 -26.18 26.77
N GLU A 623 -2.29 -25.57 27.93
CA GLU A 623 -2.72 -26.04 29.25
C GLU A 623 -4.25 -26.07 29.38
N SER A 624 -4.92 -24.98 28.99
CA SER A 624 -6.39 -24.89 28.98
C SER A 624 -7.01 -25.96 28.08
N ASN A 625 -6.47 -26.17 26.88
CA ASN A 625 -6.90 -27.21 25.97
C ASN A 625 -6.69 -28.63 26.54
N ALA A 626 -5.57 -28.86 27.24
CA ALA A 626 -5.31 -30.14 27.91
C ALA A 626 -6.30 -30.37 29.07
N ALA A 627 -6.58 -29.35 29.87
CA ALA A 627 -7.56 -29.41 30.94
C ALA A 627 -8.97 -29.68 30.40
N HIS A 628 -9.36 -29.04 29.30
CA HIS A 628 -10.64 -29.27 28.63
C HIS A 628 -10.74 -30.71 28.10
N ARG A 629 -9.71 -31.23 27.44
CA ARG A 629 -9.65 -32.64 27.00
C ARG A 629 -9.83 -33.62 28.17
N ASN A 630 -9.14 -33.40 29.29
CA ASN A 630 -9.27 -34.24 30.48
C ASN A 630 -10.66 -34.17 31.11
N LEU A 631 -11.32 -33.00 31.09
CA LEU A 631 -12.71 -32.85 31.54
C LEU A 631 -13.69 -33.62 30.64
N VAL A 632 -13.52 -33.51 29.32
CA VAL A 632 -14.34 -34.24 28.35
C VAL A 632 -14.21 -35.75 28.52
N GLU A 633 -12.99 -36.28 28.68
CA GLU A 633 -12.78 -37.71 28.92
C GLU A 633 -13.39 -38.18 30.25
N ARG A 634 -13.33 -37.36 31.32
CA ARG A 634 -14.04 -37.66 32.57
C ARG A 634 -15.56 -37.72 32.37
N HIS A 635 -16.14 -36.71 31.72
CA HIS A 635 -17.57 -36.70 31.42
C HIS A 635 -17.98 -37.89 30.55
N LYS A 636 -17.17 -38.26 29.56
CA LYS A 636 -17.41 -39.44 28.72
C LYS A 636 -17.39 -40.73 29.56
N ALA A 637 -16.43 -40.88 30.47
CA ALA A 637 -16.39 -42.02 31.38
C ALA A 637 -17.61 -42.09 32.31
N ASP A 638 -18.07 -40.96 32.84
CA ASP A 638 -19.25 -40.90 33.70
C ASP A 638 -20.54 -41.17 32.92
N ILE A 639 -20.66 -40.66 31.68
CA ILE A 639 -21.76 -40.99 30.77
C ILE A 639 -21.78 -42.51 30.50
N CYS A 640 -20.64 -43.14 30.23
CA CYS A 640 -20.58 -44.59 30.05
C CYS A 640 -21.04 -45.37 31.31
N LYS A 641 -20.65 -44.93 32.51
CA LYS A 641 -21.13 -45.53 33.77
C LYS A 641 -22.64 -45.37 33.93
N LEU A 642 -23.18 -44.18 33.64
CA LEU A 642 -24.63 -43.93 33.68
C LEU A 642 -25.39 -44.83 32.71
N TYR A 643 -24.89 -45.01 31.49
CA TYR A 643 -25.49 -45.93 30.52
C TYR A 643 -25.48 -47.38 31.02
N GLN A 644 -24.38 -47.82 31.65
CA GLN A 644 -24.30 -49.17 32.22
C GLN A 644 -25.31 -49.35 33.36
N MET A 645 -25.38 -48.40 34.31
CA MET A 645 -26.36 -48.47 35.40
C MET A 645 -27.80 -48.47 34.87
N LEU A 646 -28.11 -47.66 33.86
CA LEU A 646 -29.43 -47.64 33.22
C LEU A 646 -29.76 -48.99 32.57
N HIS A 647 -28.79 -49.59 31.90
CA HIS A 647 -28.93 -50.93 31.31
C HIS A 647 -29.23 -51.98 32.38
N ASP A 648 -28.48 -51.97 33.49
CA ASP A 648 -28.64 -52.92 34.60
C ASP A 648 -30.01 -52.78 35.27
N VAL A 649 -30.45 -51.54 35.56
CA VAL A 649 -31.79 -51.26 36.10
C VAL A 649 -32.88 -51.73 35.14
N ASN A 650 -32.71 -51.50 33.84
CA ASN A 650 -33.69 -51.95 32.85
C ASN A 650 -33.74 -53.48 32.75
N GLN A 651 -32.60 -54.16 32.88
CA GLN A 651 -32.53 -55.62 32.95
C GLN A 651 -33.20 -56.16 34.22
N GLU A 652 -32.96 -55.56 35.39
CA GLU A 652 -33.60 -55.95 36.64
C GLU A 652 -35.12 -55.76 36.57
N LYS A 653 -35.57 -54.61 36.04
CA LYS A 653 -36.99 -54.36 35.75
C LYS A 653 -37.57 -55.46 34.86
N GLN A 654 -36.88 -55.84 33.78
CA GLN A 654 -37.37 -56.86 32.85
C GLN A 654 -37.46 -58.25 33.51
N ASN A 655 -36.49 -58.59 34.37
CA ASN A 655 -36.51 -59.82 35.14
C ASN A 655 -37.68 -59.83 36.14
N ALA A 656 -37.90 -58.73 36.87
CA ALA A 656 -39.01 -58.59 37.81
C ALA A 656 -40.37 -58.68 37.10
N VAL A 657 -40.54 -58.01 35.96
CA VAL A 657 -41.77 -58.09 35.14
C VAL A 657 -42.03 -59.51 34.68
N SER A 658 -40.98 -60.23 34.24
CA SER A 658 -41.11 -61.63 33.80
C SER A 658 -41.55 -62.55 34.95
N SER A 659 -40.95 -62.40 36.12
CA SER A 659 -41.33 -63.14 37.34
C SER A 659 -42.78 -62.87 37.76
N VAL A 660 -43.19 -61.59 37.82
CA VAL A 660 -44.56 -61.21 38.16
C VAL A 660 -45.56 -61.75 37.13
N THR A 661 -45.22 -61.71 35.85
CA THR A 661 -46.08 -62.24 34.77
C THR A 661 -46.27 -63.75 34.92
N GLN A 662 -45.21 -64.48 35.26
CA GLN A 662 -45.27 -65.92 35.51
C GLN A 662 -46.14 -66.24 36.74
N ASP A 663 -45.98 -65.50 37.83
CA ASP A 663 -46.79 -65.63 39.05
C ASP A 663 -48.27 -65.37 38.80
N ILE A 664 -48.59 -64.30 38.07
CA ILE A 664 -49.97 -63.98 37.67
C ILE A 664 -50.55 -65.09 36.81
N SER A 665 -49.79 -65.62 35.85
CA SER A 665 -50.22 -66.75 35.00
C SER A 665 -50.48 -68.01 35.83
N GLY A 666 -49.61 -68.33 36.78
CA GLY A 666 -49.78 -69.44 37.73
C GLY A 666 -51.02 -69.28 38.62
N LYS A 667 -51.27 -68.08 39.14
CA LYS A 667 -52.48 -67.78 39.93
C LYS A 667 -53.74 -67.83 39.06
N SER A 668 -53.69 -67.33 37.83
CA SER A 668 -54.81 -67.35 36.88
C SER A 668 -55.21 -68.76 36.47
N SER A 669 -54.24 -69.63 36.18
CA SER A 669 -54.51 -71.05 35.87
C SER A 669 -55.11 -71.80 37.07
N ARG A 670 -54.60 -71.56 38.29
CA ARG A 670 -55.21 -72.08 39.53
C ARG A 670 -56.64 -71.59 39.74
N LEU A 671 -56.90 -70.31 39.52
CA LEU A 671 -58.24 -69.73 39.64
C LEU A 671 -59.22 -70.32 38.62
N LYS A 672 -58.80 -70.52 37.36
CA LYS A 672 -59.60 -71.20 36.32
C LYS A 672 -59.96 -72.62 36.75
N SER A 673 -59.02 -73.36 37.32
CA SER A 673 -59.26 -74.71 37.86
C SER A 673 -60.24 -74.68 39.04
N LEU A 674 -60.08 -73.76 39.99
CA LEU A 674 -61.02 -73.62 41.11
C LEU A 674 -62.42 -73.22 40.64
N SER A 675 -62.52 -72.36 39.62
CA SER A 675 -63.78 -71.98 39.00
C SER A 675 -64.49 -73.17 38.36
N SER A 676 -63.76 -74.04 37.64
CA SER A 676 -64.34 -75.26 37.06
C SER A 676 -64.78 -76.25 38.14
N GLN A 677 -64.00 -76.41 39.22
CA GLN A 677 -64.39 -77.20 40.40
C GLN A 677 -65.64 -76.66 41.08
N SER A 678 -65.72 -75.35 41.30
CA SER A 678 -66.90 -74.67 41.87
C SER A 678 -68.13 -74.87 40.99
N HIS A 679 -67.99 -74.78 39.66
CA HIS A 679 -69.07 -75.07 38.74
C HIS A 679 -69.55 -76.54 38.86
N SER A 680 -68.63 -77.50 38.94
CA SER A 680 -68.95 -78.91 39.15
C SER A 680 -69.69 -79.15 40.47
N LEU A 681 -69.22 -78.55 41.57
CA LEU A 681 -69.87 -78.60 42.88
C LEU A 681 -71.28 -77.99 42.84
N LYS A 682 -71.44 -76.85 42.16
CA LYS A 682 -72.75 -76.21 41.94
C LYS A 682 -73.72 -77.16 41.23
N GLN A 683 -73.27 -77.91 40.23
CA GLN A 683 -74.11 -78.91 39.55
C GLN A 683 -74.46 -80.09 40.46
N LYS A 684 -73.49 -80.63 41.22
CA LYS A 684 -73.74 -81.70 42.20
C LYS A 684 -74.76 -81.25 43.27
N ALA A 685 -74.62 -80.03 43.78
CA ALA A 685 -75.55 -79.44 44.74
C ALA A 685 -76.97 -79.35 44.17
N LYS A 686 -77.14 -78.91 42.90
CA LYS A 686 -78.45 -78.91 42.22
C LYS A 686 -79.06 -80.31 42.14
N VAL A 687 -78.27 -81.34 41.83
CA VAL A 687 -78.74 -82.73 41.79
C VAL A 687 -79.18 -83.21 43.17
N LEU A 688 -78.40 -82.92 44.22
CA LEU A 688 -78.76 -83.27 45.60
C LEU A 688 -80.05 -82.61 46.06
N VAL A 689 -80.26 -81.33 45.74
CA VAL A 689 -81.52 -80.62 46.04
C VAL A 689 -82.71 -81.30 45.34
N LYS A 690 -82.58 -81.64 44.05
CA LYS A 690 -83.64 -82.38 43.32
C LYS A 690 -83.92 -83.73 43.98
N ARG A 691 -82.89 -84.48 44.36
CA ARG A 691 -83.01 -85.78 45.02
C ARG A 691 -83.69 -85.66 46.39
N LYS A 692 -83.34 -84.65 47.20
CA LYS A 692 -84.00 -84.33 48.47
C LYS A 692 -85.50 -84.07 48.29
N ILE A 693 -85.87 -83.26 47.28
CA ILE A 693 -87.29 -82.98 46.97
C ILE A 693 -88.03 -84.26 46.57
N LEU A 694 -87.42 -85.11 45.74
CA LEU A 694 -88.02 -86.39 45.34
C LEU A 694 -88.22 -87.34 46.52
N TYR A 695 -87.21 -87.49 47.39
CA TYR A 695 -87.34 -88.31 48.60
C TYR A 695 -88.41 -87.77 49.54
N LYS A 696 -88.46 -86.44 49.76
CA LYS A 696 -89.50 -85.80 50.56
C LYS A 696 -90.90 -86.11 50.02
N LYS A 697 -91.13 -85.88 48.71
CA LYS A 697 -92.41 -86.21 48.05
C LYS A 697 -92.76 -87.70 48.14
N GLY A 698 -91.77 -88.58 47.96
CA GLY A 698 -91.97 -90.03 48.08
C GLY A 698 -92.35 -90.46 49.50
N PHE A 699 -91.73 -89.85 50.51
CA PHE A 699 -92.08 -90.07 51.91
C PHE A 699 -93.48 -89.56 52.25
N GLU A 700 -93.82 -88.33 51.85
CA GLU A 700 -95.16 -87.75 52.04
C GLU A 700 -96.26 -88.62 51.38
N ARG A 701 -95.98 -89.18 50.20
CA ARG A 701 -96.90 -90.11 49.53
C ARG A 701 -97.10 -91.39 50.34
N LYS A 702 -96.03 -92.00 50.85
CA LYS A 702 -96.12 -93.20 51.69
C LYS A 702 -96.91 -92.94 52.98
N CYS A 703 -96.70 -91.80 53.64
CA CYS A 703 -97.51 -91.44 54.81
C CYS A 703 -98.99 -91.27 54.45
N SER A 704 -99.28 -90.68 53.28
CA SER A 704 -100.66 -90.53 52.79
C SER A 704 -101.31 -91.87 52.46
N GLU A 705 -100.57 -92.80 51.85
CA GLU A 705 -101.03 -94.17 51.57
C GLU A 705 -101.28 -94.95 52.87
N LEU A 706 -100.37 -94.83 53.84
CA LEU A 706 -100.54 -95.43 55.17
C LEU A 706 -101.77 -94.89 55.89
N LEU A 707 -101.99 -93.57 55.91
CA LEU A 707 -103.20 -92.98 56.51
C LEU A 707 -104.49 -93.46 55.86
N LYS A 708 -104.48 -93.66 54.53
CA LYS A 708 -105.64 -94.24 53.83
C LYS A 708 -105.88 -95.69 54.23
N ALA A 709 -104.82 -96.49 54.30
CA ALA A 709 -104.90 -97.88 54.73
C ALA A 709 -105.38 -98.00 56.18
N GLU A 710 -104.91 -97.11 57.07
CA GLU A 710 -105.37 -97.01 58.47
C GLU A 710 -106.88 -96.71 58.53
N ALA A 711 -107.35 -95.71 57.78
CA ALA A 711 -108.79 -95.40 57.71
C ALA A 711 -109.64 -96.54 57.12
N GLU A 712 -109.11 -97.30 56.17
CA GLU A 712 -109.78 -98.50 55.63
C GLU A 712 -109.87 -99.62 56.66
N VAL A 713 -108.80 -99.84 57.44
CA VAL A 713 -108.80 -100.78 58.57
C VAL A 713 -109.81 -100.34 59.64
N ASP A 714 -109.91 -99.05 59.95
CA ASP A 714 -110.91 -98.51 60.89
C ASP A 714 -112.35 -98.73 60.40
N LEU A 715 -112.61 -98.50 59.10
CA LEU A 715 -113.92 -98.77 58.49
C LEU A 715 -114.29 -100.25 58.55
N LEU A 716 -113.34 -101.14 58.21
CA LEU A 716 -113.53 -102.58 58.35
C LEU A 716 -113.75 -102.99 59.81
N GLY A 717 -113.07 -102.35 60.75
CA GLY A 717 -113.31 -102.51 62.19
C GLY A 717 -114.74 -102.16 62.58
N GLN A 718 -115.26 -101.02 62.11
CA GLN A 718 -116.65 -100.61 62.33
C GLN A 718 -117.66 -101.57 61.70
N GLU A 719 -117.38 -102.10 60.50
CA GLU A 719 -118.21 -103.14 59.87
C GLU A 719 -118.21 -104.43 60.68
N VAL A 720 -117.04 -104.90 61.13
CA VAL A 720 -116.90 -106.09 61.99
C VAL A 720 -117.66 -105.89 63.31
N ASP A 721 -117.55 -104.73 63.94
CA ASP A 721 -118.27 -104.40 65.17
C ASP A 721 -119.79 -104.36 64.93
N SER A 722 -120.23 -103.79 63.82
CA SER A 722 -121.65 -103.77 63.42
C SER A 722 -122.19 -105.17 63.18
N LEU A 723 -121.42 -106.02 62.50
CA LEU A 723 -121.76 -107.42 62.24
C LEU A 723 -121.78 -108.24 63.54
N SER A 724 -120.82 -107.99 64.43
CA SER A 724 -120.75 -108.59 65.78
C SER A 724 -121.99 -108.21 66.60
N SER A 725 -122.36 -106.93 66.61
CA SER A 725 -123.60 -106.45 67.26
C SER A 725 -124.87 -107.08 66.65
N LEU A 726 -124.91 -107.27 65.34
CA LEU A 726 -126.04 -107.95 64.68
C LEU A 726 -126.12 -109.43 65.10
N VAL A 727 -125.00 -110.15 65.10
CA VAL A 727 -124.93 -111.54 65.57
C VAL A 727 -125.32 -111.64 67.05
N GLU A 728 -124.94 -110.66 67.86
CA GLU A 728 -125.37 -110.57 69.26
C GLU A 728 -126.88 -110.36 69.40
N LYS A 729 -127.49 -109.51 68.58
CA LYS A 729 -128.95 -109.34 68.52
C LYS A 729 -129.66 -110.62 68.05
N ILE A 730 -129.13 -111.31 67.04
CA ILE A 730 -129.67 -112.60 66.58
C ILE A 730 -129.56 -113.65 67.69
N TYR A 731 -128.41 -113.70 68.39
CA TYR A 731 -128.22 -114.55 69.55
C TYR A 731 -129.27 -114.26 70.62
N MET A 732 -129.46 -112.99 71.01
CA MET A 732 -130.45 -112.57 72.00
C MET A 732 -131.88 -112.94 71.60
N ALA A 733 -132.25 -112.77 70.32
CA ALA A 733 -133.55 -113.16 69.81
C ALA A 733 -133.76 -114.68 69.86
N LEU A 734 -132.79 -115.46 69.39
CA LEU A 734 -132.83 -116.93 69.46
C LEU A 734 -132.87 -117.43 70.91
N ASP A 735 -132.14 -116.79 71.83
CA ASP A 735 -132.14 -117.14 73.26
C ASP A 735 -133.50 -116.84 73.91
N HIS A 736 -134.18 -115.75 73.52
CA HIS A 736 -135.54 -115.45 74.01
C HIS A 736 -136.57 -116.51 73.58
N TYR A 737 -136.51 -116.99 72.33
CA TYR A 737 -137.41 -118.05 71.85
C TYR A 737 -136.96 -119.47 72.22
N SER A 738 -135.83 -119.61 72.94
CA SER A 738 -135.25 -120.88 73.37
C SER A 738 -136.24 -121.87 74.02
N PRO A 739 -137.19 -121.45 74.89
CA PRO A 739 -138.16 -122.37 75.47
C PRO A 739 -139.10 -123.03 74.44
N ILE A 740 -139.39 -122.34 73.33
CA ILE A 740 -140.27 -122.83 72.25
C ILE A 740 -139.47 -123.64 71.22
N LEU A 741 -138.21 -123.24 70.99
CA LEU A 741 -137.30 -123.89 70.03
C LEU A 741 -136.63 -125.16 70.57
N GLN A 742 -136.79 -125.50 71.86
CA GLN A 742 -136.28 -126.73 72.48
C GLN A 742 -136.79 -128.03 71.84
N HIS A 743 -137.86 -127.97 71.03
CA HIS A 743 -138.41 -129.13 70.33
C HIS A 743 -137.72 -129.41 68.97
N TYR A 744 -136.83 -128.54 68.49
CA TYR A 744 -136.08 -128.74 67.25
C TYR A 744 -134.63 -129.13 67.55
N ALA A 745 -134.27 -130.37 67.23
CA ALA A 745 -132.89 -130.86 67.36
C ALA A 745 -131.94 -130.03 66.46
N GLY A 746 -130.80 -129.57 67.01
CA GLY A 746 -129.77 -128.78 66.30
C GLY A 746 -129.64 -127.31 66.75
N ILE A 747 -130.70 -126.71 67.29
CA ILE A 747 -130.69 -125.30 67.72
C ILE A 747 -129.84 -125.07 68.99
N PRO A 748 -129.83 -125.95 70.00
CA PRO A 748 -128.99 -125.79 71.18
C PRO A 748 -127.48 -125.80 70.87
N GLU A 749 -127.02 -126.61 69.90
CA GLU A 749 -125.61 -126.61 69.48
C GLU A 749 -125.22 -125.29 68.79
N ILE A 750 -126.10 -124.73 67.96
CA ILE A 750 -125.87 -123.46 67.26
C ILE A 750 -125.80 -122.28 68.25
N LEU A 751 -126.68 -122.23 69.24
CA LEU A 751 -126.64 -121.22 70.32
C LEU A 751 -125.32 -121.29 71.11
N LYS A 752 -124.81 -122.50 71.38
CA LYS A 752 -123.51 -122.70 72.02
C LYS A 752 -122.36 -122.19 71.16
N LEU A 753 -122.41 -122.43 69.85
CA LEU A 753 -121.39 -121.98 68.90
C LEU A 753 -121.39 -120.45 68.73
N MET A 754 -122.58 -119.84 68.62
CA MET A 754 -122.75 -118.39 68.53
C MET A 754 -122.26 -117.69 69.81
N ARG A 755 -122.61 -118.23 70.99
CA ARG A 755 -122.08 -117.74 72.27
C ARG A 755 -120.56 -117.85 72.34
N GLY A 756 -119.97 -118.93 71.80
CA GLY A 756 -118.52 -119.12 71.73
C GLY A 756 -117.83 -118.08 70.84
N LYS A 757 -118.39 -117.79 69.66
CA LYS A 757 -117.83 -116.78 68.74
C LYS A 757 -118.00 -115.34 69.23
N LEU A 758 -119.15 -114.98 69.81
CA LEU A 758 -119.39 -113.64 70.38
C LEU A 758 -118.48 -113.33 71.57
N ARG A 759 -118.14 -114.34 72.37
CA ARG A 759 -117.25 -114.19 73.54
C ARG A 759 -115.75 -114.25 73.17
N GLY A 760 -115.42 -114.15 71.88
CA GLY A 760 -114.03 -114.17 71.39
C GLY A 760 -113.30 -115.49 71.64
N GLN A 761 -114.02 -116.59 71.91
CA GLN A 761 -113.42 -117.91 72.13
C GLN A 761 -113.26 -118.64 70.81
N THR A 762 -112.38 -118.11 69.96
CA THR A 762 -111.77 -118.85 68.87
C THR A 762 -110.28 -118.91 69.13
N LYS A 763 -109.75 -120.14 69.24
CA LYS A 763 -108.31 -120.38 69.14
C LYS A 763 -107.86 -119.79 67.79
N ALA A 764 -106.96 -118.82 67.88
CA ALA A 764 -106.27 -118.26 66.73
C ALA A 764 -105.57 -119.36 65.93
N VAL A 765 -105.50 -119.17 64.62
CA VAL A 765 -104.43 -119.72 63.78
C VAL A 765 -103.42 -118.61 63.59
#